data_AF-A0A6P9CJE9-F1
#
_entry.id   AF-A0A6P9CJE9-F1
#
_cell.length_a   1.000
_cell.length_b   1.000
_cell.length_c   1.000
_cell.angle_alpha   90.00
_cell.angle_beta   90.00
_cell.angle_gamma   90.00
#
_symmetry.space_group_name_H-M   'P 1'
#
loop_
_entity.id
_entity.type
_entity.pdbx_description
1 polymer ?
#
loop_
_entity_poly.entity_id
_entity_poly.type
_entity_poly.pdbx_seq_one_letter_code
_entity_poly.pdbx_strand_id
1 'polypeptide(L)'
;MGNMMKLLTFSSETTKKANAEIRIPVDEEMLLIPISNSIYAVLKRRENYLCSLLQKKFGCICVLKSIRNPMEVYRKSLKEGVEVSVWVDDLTRHEADALVNAANEYLHHFGGLAFALLKAGGPEIEEQCKLFIEKNGPLSAGQIVVTSGGRLPCKQVIHAVGPRWSEDQKEECCLKLEAAIINVLKYVNAPENNIKSVAIPALSSGIFNFPQDWCAQVIVQTIRNFVQLAPLFGYLQEIHLVNIDETTADVMKRACEDLLGVNDIVPPSGITDSITVNELCLQIKKGDIETQQAAIIINSVTVQDDLFQGVVSRAILEKAGPALQEQFLSELQKLPSERPNFIYTKGFNLNCEHVLHVAWPSYFEGSRQEVLKTAISKGLSKTREQQLSSIAFPPLGIKDLHLPSNEVAEIMVEEIMHFAEEQTGKKLDVYIVISLDNIDVYEAFCAKLMSVKNKSEEKMDCSNIDTMELQTDVQTSPSFERNGPFVELIGRSHDILEKAGQWLRDIISVEETGQIVIRNHNILNLSNVQPLELSHLQQHFGITILESVSGAGTALEIEGSPRAVIDAAFAIEFMLQSTAKQEPLKMDGSLESHLHQEGDLEMTNRCFYQITPIESYLQEFKDKEKQLEKAGLQVLKIEKIHNPLLESAFQRVKRRIEGRNTGMPVCHRLYHHVPAQYCSLVCKTGFQKTYSSSQDQKYGAGIYFKKNPRKLIADTREKCEMDHLICMFEAEVVTGSYTRGNRSYVAPPLINASSMKLYDSVVDDIHNPEIFVIFNKEQALPLYLLTCSLLWSPDQKASLEPSS
;
A
#
# COMPACT_ATOMS: atom_id res chain seq x y z
N MET A 1 39.51 -52.02 -46.13
CA MET A 1 39.51 -53.39 -45.60
C MET A 1 38.31 -53.51 -44.67
N GLY A 2 37.31 -54.28 -45.08
CA GLY A 2 35.99 -54.30 -44.46
C GLY A 2 35.92 -55.07 -43.15
N ASN A 3 34.89 -54.79 -42.35
CA ASN A 3 33.70 -55.63 -42.35
C ASN A 3 32.51 -55.01 -41.58
N MET A 4 31.33 -55.17 -42.18
CA MET A 4 29.97 -55.27 -41.59
C MET A 4 29.38 -54.00 -40.93
N MET A 5 28.29 -53.36 -41.41
CA MET A 5 27.05 -53.79 -42.07
C MET A 5 26.09 -54.64 -41.20
N LYS A 6 24.93 -54.04 -40.88
CA LYS A 6 23.57 -54.59 -40.65
C LYS A 6 23.25 -55.41 -39.39
N LEU A 7 22.30 -54.89 -38.60
CA LEU A 7 21.06 -55.54 -38.06
C LEU A 7 20.39 -54.55 -37.07
N LEU A 8 19.41 -53.72 -37.47
CA LEU A 8 17.94 -53.94 -37.49
C LEU A 8 17.34 -54.17 -36.09
N THR A 9 16.76 -53.13 -35.46
CA THR A 9 15.31 -52.76 -35.40
C THR A 9 14.40 -53.77 -34.68
N PHE A 10 13.81 -53.35 -33.55
CA PHE A 10 12.42 -53.70 -33.17
C PHE A 10 11.82 -52.65 -32.20
N SER A 11 10.75 -51.99 -32.67
CA SER A 11 9.50 -51.56 -31.98
C SER A 11 9.58 -50.69 -30.71
N SER A 12 9.27 -49.38 -30.69
CA SER A 12 7.97 -48.69 -30.84
C SER A 12 6.90 -49.06 -29.81
N GLU A 13 6.88 -48.35 -28.67
CA GLU A 13 5.67 -47.93 -27.92
C GLU A 13 6.12 -47.22 -26.64
N THR A 14 6.06 -45.88 -26.61
CA THR A 14 5.77 -44.99 -25.45
C THR A 14 6.39 -43.62 -25.68
N THR A 15 5.72 -42.77 -26.47
CA THR A 15 5.70 -41.29 -26.29
C THR A 15 4.70 -40.68 -27.28
N LYS A 16 3.42 -40.99 -27.07
CA LYS A 16 2.29 -40.22 -27.61
C LYS A 16 1.27 -40.06 -26.48
N LYS A 17 1.42 -38.99 -25.70
CA LYS A 17 0.36 -38.26 -24.97
C LYS A 17 1.02 -37.19 -24.08
N ALA A 18 1.29 -36.03 -24.66
CA ALA A 18 1.47 -34.77 -23.93
C ALA A 18 1.28 -33.61 -24.91
N ASN A 19 0.10 -33.53 -25.51
CA ASN A 19 -0.46 -32.29 -26.07
C ASN A 19 -1.90 -32.24 -25.57
N ALA A 20 -2.09 -31.62 -24.42
CA ALA A 20 -3.37 -31.08 -23.99
C ALA A 20 -3.07 -29.66 -23.52
N GLU A 21 -3.39 -28.72 -24.41
CA GLU A 21 -3.37 -27.28 -24.19
C GLU A 21 -4.06 -26.95 -22.86
N ILE A 22 -3.35 -26.32 -21.93
CA ILE A 22 -3.98 -25.61 -20.82
C ILE A 22 -4.43 -24.27 -21.41
N ARG A 23 -5.66 -24.24 -21.94
CA ARG A 23 -6.41 -22.99 -22.06
C ARG A 23 -6.82 -22.57 -20.65
N ILE A 24 -6.31 -21.43 -20.19
CA ILE A 24 -6.81 -20.75 -19.00
C ILE A 24 -7.88 -19.75 -19.47
N PRO A 25 -9.15 -19.90 -19.06
CA PRO A 25 -10.04 -18.77 -18.92
C PRO A 25 -10.25 -18.55 -17.42
N VAL A 26 -9.68 -17.47 -16.88
CA VAL A 26 -10.18 -16.89 -15.63
C VAL A 26 -10.38 -15.42 -15.93
N ASP A 27 -11.62 -15.04 -16.18
CA ASP A 27 -12.01 -13.63 -16.22
C ASP A 27 -11.87 -13.10 -14.77
N GLU A 28 -10.71 -12.52 -14.45
CA GLU A 28 -10.55 -11.72 -13.24
C GLU A 28 -11.25 -10.37 -13.46
N GLU A 29 -12.21 -10.04 -12.60
CA GLU A 29 -12.90 -8.76 -12.67
C GLU A 29 -12.10 -7.67 -11.94
N MET A 30 -12.27 -6.43 -12.39
CA MET A 30 -11.53 -5.27 -11.89
C MET A 30 -12.49 -4.14 -11.54
N LEU A 31 -12.31 -3.55 -10.36
CA LEU A 31 -12.99 -2.33 -9.92
C LEU A 31 -11.96 -1.22 -9.68
N LEU A 32 -12.18 -0.05 -10.27
CA LEU A 32 -11.33 1.13 -10.13
C LEU A 32 -12.03 2.14 -9.22
N ILE A 33 -11.34 2.58 -8.16
CA ILE A 33 -11.88 3.52 -7.18
C ILE A 33 -11.00 4.77 -7.21
N PRO A 34 -11.48 5.91 -7.73
CA PRO A 34 -10.72 7.16 -7.73
C PRO A 34 -10.55 7.65 -6.28
N ILE A 35 -9.38 8.21 -5.98
CA ILE A 35 -9.04 8.77 -4.66
C ILE A 35 -8.35 10.11 -4.81
N SER A 36 -8.42 10.96 -3.77
CA SER A 36 -7.68 12.22 -3.71
C SER A 36 -6.18 11.97 -3.48
N ASN A 37 -5.32 12.94 -3.83
CA ASN A 37 -3.87 12.85 -3.58
C ASN A 37 -3.53 12.75 -2.07
N SER A 38 -4.32 13.42 -1.23
CA SER A 38 -4.22 13.36 0.23
C SER A 38 -4.51 11.96 0.76
N ILE A 39 -5.59 11.32 0.29
CA ILE A 39 -5.92 9.92 0.64
C ILE A 39 -4.90 8.95 0.06
N TYR A 40 -4.43 9.15 -1.18
CA TYR A 40 -3.36 8.35 -1.77
C TYR A 40 -2.11 8.35 -0.89
N ALA A 41 -1.66 9.51 -0.40
CA ALA A 41 -0.50 9.60 0.49
C ALA A 41 -0.68 8.82 1.80
N VAL A 42 -1.88 8.88 2.40
CA VAL A 42 -2.22 8.15 3.64
C VAL A 42 -2.24 6.64 3.39
N LEU A 43 -2.93 6.20 2.33
CA LEU A 43 -3.04 4.79 1.96
C LEU A 43 -1.70 4.21 1.50
N LYS A 44 -0.88 4.99 0.77
CA LYS A 44 0.44 4.55 0.25
C LYS A 44 1.44 4.30 1.37
N ARG A 45 1.48 5.16 2.40
CA ARG A 45 2.30 4.92 3.62
C ARG A 45 1.97 3.59 4.30
N ARG A 46 0.77 3.05 4.05
CA ARG A 46 0.23 1.83 4.66
C ARG A 46 -0.12 0.78 3.63
N GLU A 47 0.44 0.85 2.43
CA GLU A 47 0.06 0.02 1.29
C GLU A 47 0.10 -1.48 1.64
N ASN A 48 1.18 -1.92 2.28
CA ASN A 48 1.31 -3.32 2.73
C ASN A 48 0.20 -3.73 3.71
N TYR A 49 -0.21 -2.83 4.60
CA TYR A 49 -1.29 -3.07 5.56
C TYR A 49 -2.65 -3.09 4.88
N LEU A 50 -2.94 -2.08 4.04
CA LEU A 50 -4.18 -1.98 3.27
C LEU A 50 -4.37 -3.20 2.35
N CYS A 51 -3.35 -3.54 1.57
CA CYS A 51 -3.39 -4.69 0.67
C CYS A 51 -3.54 -6.00 1.45
N SER A 52 -2.81 -6.16 2.56
CA SER A 52 -2.98 -7.33 3.43
C SER A 52 -4.38 -7.40 4.03
N LEU A 53 -4.98 -6.27 4.39
CA LEU A 53 -6.29 -6.22 5.01
C LEU A 53 -7.40 -6.52 4.00
N LEU A 54 -7.36 -5.93 2.81
CA LEU A 54 -8.30 -6.21 1.71
C LEU A 54 -8.19 -7.67 1.25
N GLN A 55 -6.97 -8.20 1.17
CA GLN A 55 -6.75 -9.62 0.85
C GLN A 55 -7.28 -10.55 1.94
N LYS A 56 -7.05 -10.24 3.22
CA LYS A 56 -7.53 -11.07 4.34
C LYS A 56 -9.04 -10.96 4.57
N LYS A 57 -9.61 -9.77 4.40
CA LYS A 57 -11.01 -9.47 4.71
C LYS A 57 -11.96 -9.83 3.56
N PHE A 58 -11.54 -9.59 2.31
CA PHE A 58 -12.39 -9.77 1.13
C PHE A 58 -11.82 -10.76 0.10
N GLY A 59 -10.55 -11.14 0.20
CA GLY A 59 -9.91 -11.98 -0.83
C GLY A 59 -9.54 -11.23 -2.11
N CYS A 60 -9.62 -9.90 -2.10
CA CYS A 60 -9.23 -9.05 -3.23
C CYS A 60 -7.74 -8.76 -3.22
N ILE A 61 -7.16 -8.63 -4.41
CA ILE A 61 -5.86 -8.01 -4.59
C ILE A 61 -6.10 -6.51 -4.73
N CYS A 62 -5.40 -5.72 -3.94
CA CYS A 62 -5.42 -4.27 -4.01
C CYS A 62 -4.11 -3.77 -4.60
N VAL A 63 -4.19 -2.85 -5.54
CA VAL A 63 -3.04 -2.13 -6.10
C VAL A 63 -3.33 -0.64 -6.02
N LEU A 64 -2.52 0.09 -5.27
CA LEU A 64 -2.56 1.55 -5.32
C LEU A 64 -1.81 2.02 -6.56
N LYS A 65 -2.52 2.70 -7.47
CA LYS A 65 -1.91 3.28 -8.66
C LYS A 65 -2.02 4.80 -8.56
N SER A 66 -0.86 5.45 -8.45
CA SER A 66 -0.80 6.88 -8.77
C SER A 66 -0.75 7.00 -10.28
N ILE A 67 -1.66 7.76 -10.87
CA ILE A 67 -1.32 8.44 -12.11
C ILE A 67 -0.49 9.64 -11.68
N ARG A 68 0.79 9.40 -11.35
CA ARG A 68 1.75 10.50 -11.39
C ARG A 68 1.93 10.81 -12.86
N ASN A 69 1.73 12.06 -13.23
CA ASN A 69 2.24 12.52 -14.51
C ASN A 69 3.77 12.34 -14.46
N PRO A 70 4.38 11.83 -15.54
CA PRO A 70 5.82 11.70 -15.62
C PRO A 70 6.46 13.04 -15.29
N MET A 71 7.26 13.07 -14.21
CA MET A 71 7.90 14.30 -13.75
C MET A 71 9.37 14.27 -14.13
N GLU A 72 9.75 15.12 -15.08
CA GLU A 72 11.14 15.34 -15.41
C GLU A 72 11.80 16.25 -14.37
N VAL A 73 12.82 15.74 -13.67
CA VAL A 73 13.49 16.46 -12.56
C VAL A 73 14.89 16.94 -12.90
N TYR A 74 15.46 16.45 -14.01
CA TYR A 74 16.75 16.86 -14.54
C TYR A 74 16.82 16.65 -16.06
N ARG A 75 17.52 17.54 -16.77
CA ARG A 75 17.86 17.44 -18.20
C ARG A 75 19.25 17.97 -18.42
N LYS A 76 19.98 17.37 -19.35
CA LYS A 76 21.25 17.90 -19.85
C LYS A 76 21.47 17.52 -21.29
N SER A 77 21.77 18.50 -22.13
CA SER A 77 22.31 18.22 -23.46
C SER A 77 23.82 17.94 -23.35
N LEU A 78 24.22 16.76 -23.82
CA LEU A 78 25.62 16.36 -23.94
C LEU A 78 26.15 16.64 -25.37
N LYS A 79 27.35 16.14 -25.65
CA LYS A 79 28.01 16.27 -26.96
C LYS A 79 27.18 15.58 -28.05
N GLU A 80 27.22 16.12 -29.28
CA GLU A 80 26.58 15.54 -30.48
C GLU A 80 25.06 15.41 -30.41
N GLY A 81 24.41 16.18 -29.53
CA GLY A 81 22.94 16.30 -29.48
C GLY A 81 22.22 15.22 -28.68
N VAL A 82 22.96 14.39 -27.92
CA VAL A 82 22.37 13.41 -27.00
C VAL A 82 21.93 14.12 -25.72
N GLU A 83 20.66 13.96 -25.36
CA GLU A 83 20.07 14.48 -24.14
C GLU A 83 20.00 13.38 -23.06
N VAL A 84 20.38 13.72 -21.83
CA VAL A 84 20.18 12.87 -20.65
C VAL A 84 19.20 13.55 -19.71
N SER A 85 18.13 12.84 -19.35
CA SER A 85 17.11 13.34 -18.42
C SER A 85 16.84 12.37 -17.28
N VAL A 86 16.35 12.87 -16.14
CA VAL A 86 15.95 12.06 -14.98
C VAL A 86 14.45 12.25 -14.74
N TRP A 87 13.73 11.15 -14.53
CA TRP A 87 12.28 11.13 -14.42
C TRP A 87 11.82 10.39 -13.16
N VAL A 88 10.88 11.00 -12.45
CA VAL A 88 10.03 10.34 -11.47
C VAL A 88 8.82 9.78 -12.22
N ASP A 89 8.88 8.52 -12.62
CA ASP A 89 7.85 7.88 -13.44
C ASP A 89 7.83 6.35 -13.32
N ASP A 90 6.71 5.73 -13.72
CA ASP A 90 6.55 4.29 -13.86
C ASP A 90 7.05 3.82 -15.23
N LEU A 91 8.17 3.08 -15.25
CA LEU A 91 8.78 2.57 -16.47
C LEU A 91 7.83 1.69 -17.31
N THR A 92 6.78 1.10 -16.74
CA THR A 92 5.80 0.29 -17.51
C THR A 92 4.93 1.11 -18.44
N ARG A 93 4.87 2.44 -18.24
CA ARG A 93 4.05 3.38 -19.01
C ARG A 93 4.89 4.50 -19.66
N HIS A 94 6.18 4.55 -19.35
CA HIS A 94 7.10 5.57 -19.84
C HIS A 94 7.32 5.44 -21.35
N GLU A 95 7.19 6.55 -22.07
CA GLU A 95 7.36 6.57 -23.53
C GLU A 95 8.84 6.64 -23.89
N ALA A 96 9.37 5.54 -24.44
CA ALA A 96 10.71 5.48 -25.03
C ALA A 96 10.77 4.38 -26.09
N ASP A 97 11.68 4.50 -27.06
CA ASP A 97 11.86 3.47 -28.10
C ASP A 97 12.31 2.13 -27.50
N ALA A 98 13.17 2.16 -26.48
CA ALA A 98 13.60 0.98 -25.74
C ALA A 98 13.51 1.15 -24.21
N LEU A 99 13.01 0.13 -23.51
CA LEU A 99 12.97 0.08 -22.05
C LEU A 99 14.01 -0.91 -21.52
N VAL A 100 14.81 -0.51 -20.54
CA VAL A 100 15.78 -1.42 -19.90
C VAL A 100 15.14 -2.14 -18.72
N ASN A 101 15.12 -3.46 -18.78
CA ASN A 101 14.69 -4.32 -17.69
C ASN A 101 15.89 -4.72 -16.81
N ALA A 102 15.74 -4.62 -15.49
CA ALA A 102 16.68 -5.15 -14.51
C ALA A 102 16.51 -6.68 -14.37
N ALA A 103 17.23 -7.44 -15.19
CA ALA A 103 17.10 -8.88 -15.31
C ALA A 103 18.13 -9.66 -14.47
N ASN A 104 17.86 -10.96 -14.29
CA ASN A 104 18.81 -11.92 -13.74
C ASN A 104 19.38 -12.83 -14.84
N GLU A 105 20.35 -13.65 -14.45
CA GLU A 105 21.12 -14.58 -15.28
C GLU A 105 20.25 -15.59 -16.05
N TYR A 106 19.02 -15.84 -15.58
CA TYR A 106 18.08 -16.81 -16.15
C TYR A 106 16.91 -16.14 -16.88
N LEU A 107 16.89 -14.80 -16.97
CA LEU A 107 15.76 -14.02 -17.48
C LEU A 107 14.41 -14.38 -16.82
N HIS A 108 14.42 -14.81 -15.57
CA HIS A 108 13.19 -15.11 -14.83
C HIS A 108 12.60 -13.82 -14.22
N HIS A 109 11.36 -13.48 -14.55
CA HIS A 109 10.75 -12.19 -14.19
C HIS A 109 9.74 -12.31 -13.04
N PHE A 110 10.13 -12.89 -11.91
CA PHE A 110 9.22 -13.17 -10.78
C PHE A 110 9.15 -12.07 -9.70
N GLY A 111 9.93 -10.99 -9.82
CA GLY A 111 9.91 -9.91 -8.82
C GLY A 111 10.44 -8.57 -9.32
N GLY A 112 10.18 -7.52 -8.54
CA GLY A 112 10.64 -6.16 -8.79
C GLY A 112 10.14 -5.58 -10.12
N LEU A 113 10.95 -4.70 -10.72
CA LEU A 113 10.67 -4.06 -12.00
C LEU A 113 10.47 -5.08 -13.14
N ALA A 114 11.22 -6.19 -13.13
CA ALA A 114 11.11 -7.22 -14.15
C ALA A 114 9.71 -7.86 -14.20
N PHE A 115 9.13 -8.14 -13.02
CA PHE A 115 7.76 -8.64 -12.94
C PHE A 115 6.73 -7.59 -13.40
N ALA A 116 6.94 -6.32 -13.05
CA ALA A 116 6.06 -5.24 -13.48
C ALA A 116 6.05 -5.08 -15.01
N LEU A 117 7.22 -5.09 -15.65
CA LEU A 117 7.36 -5.05 -17.11
C LEU A 117 6.74 -6.28 -17.78
N LEU A 118 6.93 -7.49 -17.23
CA LEU A 118 6.29 -8.70 -17.75
C LEU A 118 4.76 -8.61 -17.67
N LYS A 119 4.22 -8.18 -16.53
CA LYS A 119 2.77 -8.06 -16.33
C LYS A 119 2.14 -7.07 -17.31
N ALA A 120 2.79 -5.92 -17.53
CA ALA A 120 2.33 -4.90 -18.46
C ALA A 120 2.51 -5.31 -19.93
N GLY A 121 3.70 -5.82 -20.28
CA GLY A 121 4.07 -6.18 -21.65
C GLY A 121 3.48 -7.49 -22.16
N GLY A 122 3.15 -8.42 -21.26
CA GLY A 122 2.51 -9.70 -21.61
C GLY A 122 3.44 -10.89 -21.77
N PRO A 123 2.85 -12.10 -21.94
CA PRO A 123 3.58 -13.37 -21.98
C PRO A 123 4.59 -13.46 -23.13
N GLU A 124 4.44 -12.65 -24.18
CA GLU A 124 5.32 -12.62 -25.35
C GLU A 124 6.79 -12.34 -24.97
N ILE A 125 7.01 -11.51 -23.95
CA ILE A 125 8.34 -11.19 -23.42
C ILE A 125 8.97 -12.44 -22.77
N GLU A 126 8.22 -13.14 -21.93
CA GLU A 126 8.69 -14.34 -21.22
C GLU A 126 8.99 -15.49 -22.18
N GLU A 127 8.15 -15.69 -23.20
CA GLU A 127 8.36 -16.71 -24.23
C GLU A 127 9.67 -16.47 -25.00
N GLN A 128 9.95 -15.22 -25.41
CA GLN A 128 11.19 -14.87 -26.11
C GLN A 128 12.42 -15.05 -25.21
N CYS A 129 12.33 -14.66 -23.93
CA CYS A 129 13.39 -14.89 -22.96
C CYS A 129 13.67 -16.38 -22.75
N LYS A 130 12.63 -17.20 -22.64
CA LYS A 130 12.76 -18.65 -22.47
C LYS A 130 13.43 -19.30 -23.67
N LEU A 131 13.00 -18.96 -24.90
CA LEU A 131 13.62 -19.45 -26.13
C LEU A 131 15.11 -19.05 -26.22
N PHE A 132 15.45 -17.84 -25.76
CA PHE A 132 16.83 -17.41 -25.72
C PHE A 132 17.67 -18.27 -24.76
N ILE A 133 17.20 -18.51 -23.54
CA ILE A 133 17.90 -19.32 -22.53
C ILE A 133 18.03 -20.78 -22.99
N GLU A 134 16.99 -21.36 -23.57
CA GLU A 134 17.02 -22.73 -24.11
C GLU A 134 18.07 -22.88 -25.22
N LYS A 135 18.28 -21.84 -26.02
CA LYS A 135 19.22 -21.85 -27.14
C LYS A 135 20.66 -21.50 -26.75
N ASN A 136 20.85 -20.51 -25.88
CA ASN A 136 22.16 -19.89 -25.64
C ASN A 136 22.70 -20.13 -24.22
N GLY A 137 21.89 -20.67 -23.31
CA GLY A 137 22.24 -20.86 -21.90
C GLY A 137 22.05 -19.57 -21.06
N PRO A 138 22.41 -19.64 -19.76
CA PRO A 138 22.30 -18.51 -18.84
C PRO A 138 23.29 -17.39 -19.15
N LEU A 139 22.94 -16.18 -18.73
CA LEU A 139 23.74 -14.98 -18.88
C LEU A 139 24.66 -14.74 -17.69
N SER A 140 25.70 -13.94 -17.90
CA SER A 140 26.58 -13.39 -16.87
C SER A 140 26.28 -11.92 -16.63
N ALA A 141 26.58 -11.43 -15.42
CA ALA A 141 26.51 -10.00 -15.11
C ALA A 141 27.34 -9.18 -16.12
N GLY A 142 26.76 -8.08 -16.58
CA GLY A 142 27.29 -7.25 -17.67
C GLY A 142 26.69 -7.56 -19.05
N GLN A 143 26.00 -8.69 -19.23
CA GLN A 143 25.38 -9.05 -20.52
C GLN A 143 23.95 -8.51 -20.66
N ILE A 144 23.50 -8.42 -21.92
CA ILE A 144 22.14 -7.99 -22.28
C ILE A 144 21.48 -8.99 -23.25
N VAL A 145 20.14 -9.03 -23.23
CA VAL A 145 19.29 -9.69 -24.24
C VAL A 145 18.18 -8.73 -24.64
N VAL A 146 17.72 -8.80 -25.88
CA VAL A 146 16.65 -7.92 -26.37
C VAL A 146 15.46 -8.74 -26.85
N THR A 147 14.27 -8.29 -26.45
CA THR A 147 12.97 -8.85 -26.86
C THR A 147 12.10 -7.74 -27.45
N SER A 148 10.95 -8.10 -28.04
CA SER A 148 9.93 -7.13 -28.43
C SER A 148 9.31 -6.45 -27.20
N GLY A 149 8.78 -5.23 -27.36
CA GLY A 149 8.02 -4.53 -26.32
C GLY A 149 6.74 -5.24 -25.83
N GLY A 150 6.22 -6.22 -26.58
CA GLY A 150 4.91 -6.81 -26.31
C GLY A 150 3.83 -5.74 -26.37
N ARG A 151 3.11 -5.54 -25.26
CA ARG A 151 2.09 -4.49 -25.08
C ARG A 151 2.61 -3.21 -24.42
N LEU A 152 3.91 -3.12 -24.10
CA LEU A 152 4.50 -1.90 -23.55
C LEU A 152 4.56 -0.78 -24.61
N PRO A 153 4.59 0.50 -24.20
CA PRO A 153 4.72 1.64 -25.12
C PRO A 153 6.16 1.82 -25.63
N CYS A 154 6.78 0.73 -26.11
CA CYS A 154 8.14 0.72 -26.61
C CYS A 154 8.30 -0.29 -27.75
N LYS A 155 9.34 -0.12 -28.57
CA LYS A 155 9.66 -1.07 -29.64
C LYS A 155 10.28 -2.35 -29.06
N GLN A 156 11.16 -2.19 -28.07
CA GLN A 156 12.01 -3.27 -27.55
C GLN A 156 12.23 -3.16 -26.04
N VAL A 157 12.37 -4.32 -25.38
CA VAL A 157 12.85 -4.41 -24.00
C VAL A 157 14.28 -4.96 -24.00
N ILE A 158 15.20 -4.22 -23.38
CA ILE A 158 16.60 -4.61 -23.21
C ILE A 158 16.77 -5.17 -21.79
N HIS A 159 16.89 -6.49 -21.68
CA HIS A 159 17.10 -7.21 -20.43
C HIS A 159 18.58 -7.14 -20.05
N ALA A 160 18.94 -6.24 -19.15
CA ALA A 160 20.30 -6.07 -18.67
C ALA A 160 20.53 -6.83 -17.36
N VAL A 161 21.57 -7.67 -17.33
CA VAL A 161 21.93 -8.45 -16.13
C VAL A 161 22.96 -7.66 -15.32
N GLY A 162 22.50 -7.03 -14.25
CA GLY A 162 23.37 -6.34 -13.30
C GLY A 162 24.08 -7.28 -12.32
N PRO A 163 25.12 -6.82 -11.60
CA PRO A 163 25.77 -7.60 -10.55
C PRO A 163 24.96 -7.60 -9.25
N ARG A 164 25.05 -8.70 -8.50
CA ARG A 164 24.63 -8.75 -7.10
C ARG A 164 25.68 -8.06 -6.25
N TRP A 165 25.28 -7.13 -5.39
CA TRP A 165 26.20 -6.38 -4.57
C TRP A 165 26.92 -7.27 -3.54
N SER A 166 28.22 -7.05 -3.42
CA SER A 166 29.05 -7.60 -2.36
C SER A 166 30.06 -6.53 -1.96
N GLU A 167 30.09 -6.18 -0.67
CA GLU A 167 31.01 -5.17 -0.14
C GLU A 167 32.48 -5.58 -0.37
N ASP A 168 32.79 -6.87 -0.26
CA ASP A 168 34.13 -7.44 -0.46
C ASP A 168 34.60 -7.40 -1.92
N GLN A 169 33.67 -7.24 -2.87
CA GLN A 169 33.93 -7.22 -4.31
C GLN A 169 33.39 -5.94 -4.97
N LYS A 170 33.46 -4.83 -4.24
CA LYS A 170 32.93 -3.53 -4.66
C LYS A 170 33.40 -3.12 -6.05
N GLU A 171 34.70 -3.17 -6.34
CA GLU A 171 35.25 -2.77 -7.64
C GLU A 171 34.73 -3.66 -8.77
N GLU A 172 34.66 -4.98 -8.54
CA GLU A 172 34.15 -5.94 -9.52
C GLU A 172 32.65 -5.71 -9.80
N CYS A 173 31.87 -5.39 -8.76
CA CYS A 173 30.47 -5.01 -8.90
C CYS A 173 30.34 -3.73 -9.75
N CYS A 174 31.15 -2.70 -9.48
CA CYS A 174 31.12 -1.47 -10.28
C CYS A 174 31.45 -1.74 -11.75
N LEU A 175 32.48 -2.54 -12.03
CA LEU A 175 32.89 -2.91 -13.39
C LEU A 175 31.82 -3.71 -14.15
N LYS A 176 31.14 -4.63 -13.47
CA LYS A 176 30.05 -5.42 -14.08
C LYS A 176 28.81 -4.57 -14.37
N LEU A 177 28.49 -3.61 -13.49
CA LEU A 177 27.40 -2.66 -13.72
C LEU A 177 27.74 -1.74 -14.90
N GLU A 178 28.96 -1.20 -14.93
CA GLU A 178 29.48 -0.43 -16.06
C GLU A 178 29.38 -1.23 -17.38
N ALA A 179 29.82 -2.49 -17.38
CA ALA A 179 29.74 -3.36 -18.56
C ALA A 179 28.29 -3.55 -19.05
N ALA A 180 27.33 -3.71 -18.13
CA ALA A 180 25.91 -3.83 -18.49
C ALA A 180 25.41 -2.56 -19.17
N ILE A 181 25.68 -1.39 -18.60
CA ILE A 181 25.27 -0.09 -19.16
C ILE A 181 25.97 0.18 -20.49
N ILE A 182 27.27 -0.12 -20.62
CA ILE A 182 27.98 -0.01 -21.91
C ILE A 182 27.32 -0.87 -22.98
N ASN A 183 26.93 -2.10 -22.66
CA ASN A 183 26.30 -2.98 -23.63
C ASN A 183 24.90 -2.50 -24.04
N VAL A 184 24.12 -1.93 -23.10
CA VAL A 184 22.86 -1.23 -23.42
C VAL A 184 23.13 -0.08 -24.40
N LEU A 185 24.07 0.81 -24.07
CA LEU A 185 24.39 2.00 -24.87
C LEU A 185 24.93 1.64 -26.26
N LYS A 186 25.76 0.60 -26.37
CA LYS A 186 26.22 0.06 -27.66
C LYS A 186 25.07 -0.44 -28.52
N TYR A 187 24.12 -1.15 -27.92
CA TYR A 187 22.96 -1.66 -28.64
C TYR A 187 22.10 -0.53 -29.19
N VAL A 188 21.76 0.47 -28.37
CA VAL A 188 20.87 1.56 -28.82
C VAL A 188 21.56 2.56 -29.75
N ASN A 189 22.89 2.72 -29.69
CA ASN A 189 23.65 3.56 -30.62
C ASN A 189 23.86 2.90 -32.00
N ALA A 190 23.57 1.60 -32.16
CA ALA A 190 23.76 0.89 -33.41
C ALA A 190 22.66 1.28 -34.44
N PRO A 191 23.01 1.80 -35.63
CA PRO A 191 22.06 2.29 -36.64
C PRO A 191 20.97 1.28 -37.04
N GLU A 192 21.32 0.01 -37.10
CA GLU A 192 20.43 -1.08 -37.50
C GLU A 192 19.27 -1.33 -36.52
N ASN A 193 19.40 -0.87 -35.27
CA ASN A 193 18.39 -1.10 -34.24
C ASN A 193 17.31 0.01 -34.21
N ASN A 194 17.55 1.16 -34.85
CA ASN A 194 16.58 2.25 -35.01
C ASN A 194 15.90 2.70 -33.69
N ILE A 195 16.72 2.88 -32.65
CA ILE A 195 16.34 3.36 -31.31
C ILE A 195 16.80 4.80 -31.14
N LYS A 196 15.85 5.70 -30.86
CA LYS A 196 16.11 7.13 -30.61
C LYS A 196 16.16 7.47 -29.14
N SER A 197 15.35 6.79 -28.33
CA SER A 197 15.24 7.03 -26.89
C SER A 197 15.34 5.72 -26.11
N VAL A 198 16.07 5.73 -24.99
CA VAL A 198 16.19 4.59 -24.09
C VAL A 198 15.91 5.00 -22.65
N ALA A 199 15.07 4.23 -21.96
CA ALA A 199 14.78 4.45 -20.54
C ALA A 199 15.49 3.41 -19.66
N ILE A 200 16.36 3.88 -18.76
CA ILE A 200 17.26 3.10 -17.94
C ILE A 200 16.87 3.26 -16.46
N PRO A 201 16.52 2.17 -15.75
CA PRO A 201 16.24 2.24 -14.32
C PRO A 201 17.52 2.25 -13.48
N ALA A 202 17.40 2.38 -12.17
CA ALA A 202 18.50 2.18 -11.22
C ALA A 202 18.93 0.69 -11.15
N LEU A 203 19.61 0.23 -12.20
CA LEU A 203 19.95 -1.16 -12.44
C LEU A 203 20.77 -1.75 -11.28
N SER A 204 20.28 -2.85 -10.69
CA SER A 204 20.83 -3.55 -9.51
C SER A 204 20.53 -2.95 -8.13
N SER A 205 19.93 -1.76 -8.05
CA SER A 205 19.69 -1.08 -6.76
C SER A 205 18.56 -1.68 -5.91
N GLY A 206 17.70 -2.52 -6.50
CA GLY A 206 16.60 -3.19 -5.81
C GLY A 206 17.01 -4.53 -5.19
N ILE A 207 16.50 -5.64 -5.74
CA ILE A 207 16.73 -7.01 -5.22
C ILE A 207 18.22 -7.36 -5.12
N PHE A 208 19.07 -6.81 -5.99
CA PHE A 208 20.52 -7.05 -5.99
C PHE A 208 21.30 -6.18 -5.01
N ASN A 209 20.58 -5.31 -4.26
CA ASN A 209 21.05 -4.55 -3.11
C ASN A 209 22.29 -3.68 -3.37
N PHE A 210 22.48 -3.22 -4.60
CA PHE A 210 23.54 -2.28 -4.94
C PHE A 210 23.24 -0.91 -4.32
N PRO A 211 24.14 -0.32 -3.51
CA PRO A 211 23.91 0.98 -2.88
C PRO A 211 23.52 2.05 -3.89
N GLN A 212 22.41 2.76 -3.63
CA GLN A 212 21.80 3.67 -4.60
C GLN A 212 22.75 4.78 -5.07
N ASP A 213 23.50 5.41 -4.16
CA ASP A 213 24.45 6.49 -4.54
C ASP A 213 25.55 5.96 -5.48
N TRP A 214 26.12 4.78 -5.18
CA TRP A 214 27.14 4.16 -6.03
C TRP A 214 26.57 3.69 -7.36
N CYS A 215 25.37 3.12 -7.36
CA CYS A 215 24.65 2.68 -8.56
C CYS A 215 24.44 3.87 -9.52
N ALA A 216 23.89 4.97 -9.02
CA ALA A 216 23.67 6.19 -9.79
C ALA A 216 24.98 6.77 -10.34
N GLN A 217 26.02 6.87 -9.49
CA GLN A 217 27.33 7.34 -9.92
C GLN A 217 27.90 6.50 -11.07
N VAL A 218 27.89 5.16 -10.96
CA VAL A 218 28.40 4.27 -12.01
C VAL A 218 27.61 4.42 -13.30
N ILE A 219 26.27 4.43 -13.24
CA ILE A 219 25.41 4.57 -14.42
C ILE A 219 25.69 5.90 -15.14
N VAL A 220 25.61 7.02 -14.41
CA VAL A 220 25.79 8.36 -14.98
C VAL A 220 27.21 8.56 -15.51
N GLN A 221 28.23 8.11 -14.78
CA GLN A 221 29.62 8.17 -15.22
C GLN A 221 29.83 7.37 -16.52
N THR A 222 29.20 6.19 -16.62
CA THR A 222 29.28 5.34 -17.80
C THR A 222 28.63 6.02 -19.01
N ILE A 223 27.45 6.62 -18.84
CA ILE A 223 26.77 7.39 -19.90
C ILE A 223 27.65 8.55 -20.36
N ARG A 224 28.19 9.34 -19.42
CA ARG A 224 29.10 10.45 -19.72
C ARG A 224 30.28 9.99 -20.58
N ASN A 225 30.97 8.95 -20.12
CA ASN A 225 32.15 8.40 -20.79
C ASN A 225 31.80 7.86 -22.18
N PHE A 226 30.68 7.14 -22.30
CA PHE A 226 30.24 6.59 -23.57
C PHE A 226 29.96 7.70 -24.59
N VAL A 227 29.18 8.71 -24.23
CA VAL A 227 28.85 9.84 -25.11
C VAL A 227 30.08 10.68 -25.49
N GLN A 228 31.07 10.77 -24.61
CA GLN A 228 32.32 11.51 -24.89
C GLN A 228 33.29 10.75 -25.79
N LEU A 229 33.36 9.42 -25.65
CA LEU A 229 34.42 8.59 -26.24
C LEU A 229 33.96 7.75 -27.44
N ALA A 230 32.69 7.36 -27.50
CA ALA A 230 32.18 6.51 -28.57
C ALA A 230 31.84 7.34 -29.83
N PRO A 231 32.02 6.79 -31.04
CA PRO A 231 31.46 7.39 -32.24
C PRO A 231 29.93 7.27 -32.19
N LEU A 232 29.24 8.41 -32.11
CA LEU A 232 27.78 8.46 -32.13
C LEU A 232 27.31 8.53 -33.57
N PHE A 233 26.32 7.72 -33.92
CA PHE A 233 25.82 7.62 -35.30
C PHE A 233 24.56 8.48 -35.54
N GLY A 234 24.22 9.37 -34.60
CA GLY A 234 23.13 10.35 -34.72
C GLY A 234 21.70 9.79 -34.56
N TYR A 235 21.56 8.49 -34.27
CA TYR A 235 20.25 7.84 -34.06
C TYR A 235 19.77 7.98 -32.62
N LEU A 236 20.63 7.67 -31.65
CA LEU A 236 20.35 7.88 -30.24
C LEU A 236 20.32 9.38 -29.95
N GLN A 237 19.19 9.87 -29.48
CA GLN A 237 18.94 11.27 -29.16
C GLN A 237 18.68 11.46 -27.67
N GLU A 238 18.06 10.50 -27.00
CA GLU A 238 17.56 10.67 -25.63
C GLU A 238 17.88 9.47 -24.74
N ILE A 239 18.39 9.73 -23.54
CA ILE A 239 18.63 8.74 -22.49
C ILE A 239 17.88 9.18 -21.23
N HIS A 240 16.84 8.43 -20.87
CA HIS A 240 15.99 8.73 -19.70
C HIS A 240 16.43 7.85 -18.53
N LEU A 241 16.78 8.44 -17.40
CA LEU A 241 17.01 7.76 -16.13
C LEU A 241 15.71 7.77 -15.34
N VAL A 242 15.05 6.63 -15.19
CA VAL A 242 13.66 6.57 -14.72
C VAL A 242 13.54 5.77 -13.44
N ASN A 243 12.88 6.32 -12.43
CA ASN A 243 12.48 5.57 -11.25
C ASN A 243 11.11 6.02 -10.72
N ILE A 244 10.34 5.07 -10.19
CA ILE A 244 9.03 5.36 -9.59
C ILE A 244 9.16 6.02 -8.22
N ASP A 245 10.28 5.77 -7.54
CA ASP A 245 10.59 6.31 -6.22
C ASP A 245 11.38 7.63 -6.33
N GLU A 246 10.84 8.68 -5.70
CA GLU A 246 11.45 10.03 -5.69
C GLU A 246 12.85 10.03 -5.10
N THR A 247 13.09 9.25 -4.02
CA THR A 247 14.40 9.24 -3.36
C THR A 247 15.49 8.70 -4.28
N THR A 248 15.18 7.65 -5.05
CA THR A 248 16.12 7.06 -6.00
C THR A 248 16.31 7.94 -7.23
N ALA A 249 15.25 8.61 -7.70
CA ALA A 249 15.34 9.60 -8.77
C ALA A 249 16.19 10.81 -8.33
N ASP A 250 16.06 11.28 -7.09
CA ASP A 250 16.89 12.35 -6.53
C ASP A 250 18.37 11.94 -6.41
N VAL A 251 18.65 10.69 -6.07
CA VAL A 251 20.03 10.16 -6.09
C VAL A 251 20.61 10.18 -7.51
N MET A 252 19.83 9.80 -8.53
CA MET A 252 20.25 9.88 -9.94
C MET A 252 20.45 11.33 -10.39
N LYS A 253 19.54 12.22 -10.02
CA LYS A 253 19.64 13.66 -10.27
C LYS A 253 20.93 14.23 -9.68
N ARG A 254 21.24 13.95 -8.41
CA ARG A 254 22.49 14.41 -7.77
C ARG A 254 23.72 13.91 -8.53
N ALA A 255 23.75 12.62 -8.89
CA ALA A 255 24.85 12.08 -9.70
C ALA A 255 24.98 12.77 -11.07
N CYS A 256 23.87 13.11 -11.72
CA CYS A 256 23.86 13.90 -12.95
C CYS A 256 24.38 15.32 -12.74
N GLU A 257 23.94 16.03 -11.72
CA GLU A 257 24.42 17.38 -11.38
C GLU A 257 25.93 17.38 -11.12
N ASP A 258 26.42 16.38 -10.38
CA ASP A 258 27.84 16.22 -10.04
C ASP A 258 28.72 15.89 -11.27
N LEU A 259 28.23 15.04 -12.18
CA LEU A 259 29.06 14.48 -13.27
C LEU A 259 28.82 15.13 -14.64
N LEU A 260 27.60 15.57 -14.93
CA LEU A 260 27.18 16.15 -16.22
C LEU A 260 27.02 17.67 -16.14
N GLY A 261 26.86 18.23 -14.93
CA GLY A 261 26.81 19.67 -14.66
C GLY A 261 25.40 20.20 -14.44
N VAL A 262 25.25 21.53 -14.48
CA VAL A 262 24.01 22.23 -14.13
C VAL A 262 22.85 21.78 -15.03
N ASN A 263 21.71 21.52 -14.39
CA ASN A 263 20.44 21.13 -14.98
C ASN A 263 19.99 22.14 -16.07
N ASP A 264 19.79 21.65 -17.29
CA ASP A 264 19.30 22.39 -18.46
C ASP A 264 17.77 22.47 -18.51
N ILE A 265 17.05 21.80 -17.60
CA ILE A 265 15.68 22.18 -17.30
C ILE A 265 15.76 23.62 -16.82
N VAL A 266 15.55 24.56 -17.74
CA VAL A 266 14.93 25.83 -17.40
C VAL A 266 13.65 25.40 -16.68
N PRO A 267 13.49 25.68 -15.37
CA PRO A 267 12.31 25.26 -14.65
C PRO A 267 11.12 25.63 -15.54
N PRO A 268 10.21 24.68 -15.83
CA PRO A 268 9.07 25.00 -16.64
C PRO A 268 8.49 26.28 -16.07
N SER A 269 8.43 27.31 -16.90
CA SER A 269 7.60 28.46 -16.62
C SER A 269 6.16 27.92 -16.65
N GLY A 270 5.73 27.25 -15.57
CA GLY A 270 4.57 26.36 -15.65
C GLY A 270 4.44 25.19 -14.66
N ILE A 271 5.13 25.16 -13.52
CA ILE A 271 4.41 24.92 -12.25
C ILE A 271 4.90 26.05 -11.38
N THR A 272 4.28 27.21 -11.53
CA THR A 272 4.60 28.25 -10.58
C THR A 272 4.16 27.73 -9.22
N ASP A 273 5.05 27.72 -8.23
CA ASP A 273 4.67 27.89 -6.82
C ASP A 273 4.05 29.29 -6.62
N SER A 274 3.29 29.76 -7.62
CA SER A 274 2.69 31.06 -7.68
C SER A 274 1.25 30.99 -8.11
N ILE A 275 0.44 31.79 -7.46
CA ILE A 275 -0.94 32.03 -7.84
C ILE A 275 -1.09 33.54 -8.01
N THR A 276 -1.80 33.94 -9.07
CA THR A 276 -2.05 35.34 -9.36
C THR A 276 -3.54 35.61 -9.26
N VAL A 277 -3.93 36.57 -8.41
CA VAL A 277 -5.31 37.02 -8.23
C VAL A 277 -5.30 38.55 -8.21
N ASN A 278 -6.11 39.20 -9.06
CA ASN A 278 -6.25 40.66 -9.14
C ASN A 278 -4.93 41.45 -9.09
N GLU A 279 -3.97 41.08 -9.94
CA GLU A 279 -2.61 41.68 -10.04
C GLU A 279 -1.69 41.43 -8.83
N LEU A 280 -2.12 40.70 -7.81
CA LEU A 280 -1.25 40.16 -6.76
C LEU A 280 -0.72 38.78 -7.19
N CYS A 281 0.60 38.62 -7.24
CA CYS A 281 1.27 37.34 -7.51
C CYS A 281 1.91 36.81 -6.24
N LEU A 282 1.32 35.80 -5.61
CA LEU A 282 1.93 35.09 -4.49
C LEU A 282 2.89 34.05 -5.05
N GLN A 283 4.09 33.92 -4.49
CA GLN A 283 5.15 32.97 -4.88
C GLN A 283 5.78 32.29 -3.64
N ILE A 284 5.89 30.96 -3.60
CA ILE A 284 6.73 30.25 -2.63
C ILE A 284 8.14 30.11 -3.21
N LYS A 285 9.16 30.48 -2.43
CA LYS A 285 10.57 30.43 -2.83
C LYS A 285 11.38 29.63 -1.81
N LYS A 286 12.23 28.72 -2.30
CA LYS A 286 13.26 28.08 -1.47
C LYS A 286 14.47 29.02 -1.35
N GLY A 287 14.94 29.22 -0.13
CA GLY A 287 16.14 30.03 0.15
C GLY A 287 16.03 30.80 1.45
N ASP A 288 17.06 31.60 1.73
CA ASP A 288 17.16 32.35 2.97
C ASP A 288 16.62 33.79 2.81
N ILE A 289 15.78 34.21 3.75
CA ILE A 289 15.01 35.46 3.67
C ILE A 289 15.91 36.71 3.58
N GLU A 290 17.09 36.70 4.20
CA GLU A 290 18.04 37.81 4.19
C GLU A 290 18.72 38.01 2.82
N THR A 291 18.64 37.03 1.93
CA THR A 291 19.17 37.12 0.57
C THR A 291 18.13 37.62 -0.45
N GLN A 292 16.87 37.71 -0.03
CA GLN A 292 15.75 37.99 -0.91
C GLN A 292 15.79 39.41 -1.48
N GLN A 293 15.36 39.53 -2.74
CA GLN A 293 15.12 40.81 -3.40
C GLN A 293 13.62 41.11 -3.36
N ALA A 294 13.21 41.96 -2.41
CA ALA A 294 11.84 42.44 -2.26
C ALA A 294 11.87 43.85 -1.68
N ALA A 295 10.88 44.69 -1.98
CA ALA A 295 10.86 46.05 -1.46
C ALA A 295 10.70 46.08 0.08
N ILE A 296 9.89 45.18 0.63
CA ILE A 296 9.78 44.93 2.08
C ILE A 296 10.19 43.49 2.40
N ILE A 297 11.04 43.31 3.41
CA ILE A 297 11.26 42.03 4.09
C ILE A 297 10.57 42.03 5.45
N ILE A 298 9.82 40.97 5.74
CA ILE A 298 9.21 40.78 7.06
C ILE A 298 10.17 40.05 7.98
N ASN A 299 10.43 40.63 9.16
CA ASN A 299 11.19 39.99 10.21
C ASN A 299 10.26 39.54 11.35
N SER A 300 10.55 38.40 11.95
CA SER A 300 9.86 37.85 13.11
C SER A 300 10.71 38.07 14.35
N VAL A 301 10.22 38.86 15.32
CA VAL A 301 10.98 39.19 16.54
C VAL A 301 10.17 38.87 17.79
N THR A 302 10.82 38.23 18.77
CA THR A 302 10.25 38.10 20.12
C THR A 302 10.47 39.42 20.86
N VAL A 303 9.48 39.88 21.65
CA VAL A 303 9.58 41.15 22.38
C VAL A 303 10.59 41.02 23.52
N GLN A 304 11.86 41.21 23.19
CA GLN A 304 13.00 41.55 24.03
C GLN A 304 13.86 42.52 23.20
N ASP A 305 14.62 43.40 23.83
CA ASP A 305 15.24 44.60 23.21
C ASP A 305 16.31 44.32 22.12
N ASP A 306 16.36 43.13 21.51
CA ASP A 306 17.43 42.71 20.62
C ASP A 306 16.99 41.86 19.42
N LEU A 307 17.42 42.26 18.22
CA LEU A 307 17.27 41.47 16.99
C LEU A 307 18.20 40.25 16.95
N PHE A 308 19.08 40.08 17.95
CA PHE A 308 19.97 38.93 18.10
C PHE A 308 19.22 37.65 18.51
N GLN A 309 18.00 37.77 19.00
CA GLN A 309 17.17 36.65 19.42
C GLN A 309 16.33 36.15 18.24
N GLY A 310 16.36 34.82 18.03
CA GLY A 310 15.63 34.17 16.95
C GLY A 310 16.48 33.96 15.68
N VAL A 311 16.31 32.79 15.06
CA VAL A 311 17.13 32.36 13.91
C VAL A 311 16.97 33.31 12.72
N VAL A 312 15.73 33.68 12.41
CA VAL A 312 15.41 34.57 11.27
C VAL A 312 15.91 36.00 11.52
N SER A 313 15.58 36.56 12.68
CA SER A 313 15.98 37.93 13.03
C SER A 313 17.50 38.09 13.08
N ARG A 314 18.21 37.08 13.59
CA ARG A 314 19.67 37.07 13.61
C ARG A 314 20.27 37.06 12.21
N ALA A 315 19.77 36.21 11.31
CA ALA A 315 20.25 36.16 9.92
C ALA A 315 20.05 37.50 9.19
N ILE A 316 18.87 38.12 9.38
CA ILE A 316 18.55 39.45 8.86
C ILE A 316 19.51 40.51 9.42
N LEU A 317 19.77 40.50 10.73
CA LEU A 317 20.68 41.45 11.38
C LEU A 317 22.14 41.28 10.91
N GLU A 318 22.64 40.05 10.84
CA GLU A 318 23.99 39.74 10.38
C GLU A 318 24.21 40.25 8.94
N LYS A 319 23.18 40.13 8.09
CA LYS A 319 23.25 40.62 6.71
C LYS A 319 23.09 42.13 6.60
N ALA A 320 22.13 42.72 7.32
CA ALA A 320 21.84 44.16 7.29
C ALA A 320 22.95 45.02 7.92
N GLY A 321 23.65 44.46 8.91
CA GLY A 321 24.66 45.15 9.72
C GLY A 321 24.10 45.80 10.99
N PRO A 322 24.99 46.25 11.90
CA PRO A 322 24.62 46.73 13.24
C PRO A 322 23.71 47.98 13.24
N ALA A 323 23.74 48.77 12.17
CA ALA A 323 22.88 49.95 12.02
C ALA A 323 21.38 49.60 12.02
N LEU A 324 21.01 48.37 11.64
CA LEU A 324 19.63 47.88 11.73
C LEU A 324 19.16 47.81 13.18
N GLN A 325 19.99 47.30 14.09
CA GLN A 325 19.69 47.23 15.52
C GLN A 325 19.55 48.63 16.13
N GLU A 326 20.44 49.56 15.77
CA GLU A 326 20.39 50.94 16.26
C GLU A 326 19.09 51.64 15.85
N GLN A 327 18.68 51.49 14.59
CA GLN A 327 17.42 52.05 14.11
C GLN A 327 16.22 51.36 14.75
N PHE A 328 16.23 50.03 14.87
CA PHE A 328 15.17 49.26 15.51
C PHE A 328 14.92 49.75 16.95
N LEU A 329 15.98 49.91 17.74
CA LEU A 329 15.90 50.44 19.11
C LEU A 329 15.41 51.89 19.15
N SER A 330 15.86 52.73 18.23
CA SER A 330 15.40 54.13 18.15
C SER A 330 13.91 54.23 17.83
N GLU A 331 13.40 53.41 16.91
CA GLU A 331 11.98 53.36 16.57
C GLU A 331 11.14 52.74 17.70
N LEU A 332 11.66 51.71 18.38
CA LEU A 332 11.02 51.11 19.55
C LEU A 332 10.79 52.15 20.67
N GLN A 333 11.75 53.06 20.91
CA GLN A 333 11.64 54.11 21.93
C GLN A 333 10.62 55.22 21.59
N LYS A 334 10.28 55.40 20.30
CA LYS A 334 9.31 56.43 19.86
C LYS A 334 7.86 55.98 20.00
N LEU A 335 7.64 54.68 20.20
CA LEU A 335 6.31 54.10 20.25
C LEU A 335 5.73 54.21 21.67
N PRO A 336 4.43 54.54 21.82
CA PRO A 336 3.81 54.62 23.14
C PRO A 336 3.87 53.27 23.86
N SER A 337 3.84 53.29 25.20
CA SER A 337 3.92 52.08 26.05
C SER A 337 2.79 51.05 25.80
N GLU A 338 1.79 51.41 24.98
CA GLU A 338 0.81 50.49 24.40
C GLU A 338 1.38 49.82 23.13
N ARG A 339 2.23 48.81 23.40
CA ARG A 339 2.58 47.63 22.59
C ARG A 339 2.59 47.82 21.05
N PRO A 340 3.72 48.22 20.45
CA PRO A 340 3.84 48.20 19.00
C PRO A 340 4.01 46.76 18.49
N ASN A 341 2.98 46.21 17.84
CA ASN A 341 3.09 44.91 17.17
C ASN A 341 4.01 44.96 15.93
N PHE A 342 4.42 46.16 15.47
CA PHE A 342 5.18 46.35 14.23
C PHE A 342 6.15 47.52 14.33
N ILE A 343 7.40 47.29 13.90
CA ILE A 343 8.47 48.32 13.86
C ILE A 343 9.00 48.39 12.43
N TYR A 344 9.25 49.59 11.91
CA TYR A 344 9.63 49.82 10.52
C TYR A 344 11.03 50.43 10.43
N THR A 345 11.93 49.81 9.67
CA THR A 345 13.33 50.23 9.54
C THR A 345 13.77 50.23 8.07
N LYS A 346 14.96 50.76 7.80
CA LYS A 346 15.60 50.63 6.48
C LYS A 346 16.22 49.24 6.31
N GLY A 347 16.36 48.79 5.06
CA GLY A 347 17.04 47.52 4.75
C GLY A 347 18.55 47.51 5.03
N PHE A 348 19.20 48.68 5.05
CA PHE A 348 20.65 48.82 5.16
C PHE A 348 21.39 47.98 4.10
N ASN A 349 22.17 46.97 4.51
CA ASN A 349 22.92 46.10 3.59
C ASN A 349 22.07 44.95 3.01
N LEU A 350 20.78 44.86 3.34
CA LEU A 350 19.84 43.93 2.70
C LEU A 350 19.47 44.41 1.30
N ASN A 351 19.05 43.48 0.44
CA ASN A 351 18.51 43.78 -0.88
C ASN A 351 17.02 44.20 -0.83
N CYS A 352 16.66 45.04 0.15
CA CYS A 352 15.31 45.57 0.32
C CYS A 352 15.35 47.06 0.69
N GLU A 353 14.26 47.77 0.42
CA GLU A 353 14.15 49.17 0.82
C GLU A 353 13.92 49.25 2.34
N HIS A 354 13.07 48.36 2.86
CA HIS A 354 12.60 48.39 4.24
C HIS A 354 12.45 47.01 4.87
N VAL A 355 12.62 46.96 6.19
CA VAL A 355 12.28 45.78 7.01
C VAL A 355 11.12 46.14 7.92
N LEU A 356 10.08 45.31 7.91
CA LEU A 356 8.96 45.39 8.85
C LEU A 356 9.11 44.28 9.88
N HIS A 357 9.41 44.65 11.12
CA HIS A 357 9.60 43.73 12.23
C HIS A 357 8.27 43.49 12.92
N VAL A 358 7.78 42.25 12.89
CA VAL A 358 6.60 41.79 13.62
C VAL A 358 7.03 41.38 15.02
N ALA A 359 6.60 42.14 16.01
CA ALA A 359 6.95 41.92 17.41
C ALA A 359 5.83 41.13 18.11
N TRP A 360 6.12 39.88 18.49
CA TRP A 360 5.13 38.99 19.10
C TRP A 360 4.95 39.29 20.59
N PRO A 361 3.73 39.59 21.05
CA PRO A 361 3.50 39.88 22.45
C PRO A 361 3.72 38.65 23.32
N SER A 362 4.22 38.84 24.54
CA SER A 362 4.40 37.76 25.52
C SER A 362 3.09 37.13 26.00
N TYR A 363 1.97 37.83 25.77
CA TYR A 363 0.61 37.41 26.08
C TYR A 363 -0.32 37.83 24.94
N PHE A 364 -1.12 36.89 24.44
CA PHE A 364 -2.04 37.12 23.32
C PHE A 364 -3.45 37.37 23.87
N GLU A 365 -4.08 38.46 23.45
CA GLU A 365 -5.53 38.64 23.58
C GLU A 365 -6.17 38.08 22.30
N GLY A 366 -6.84 36.93 22.40
CA GLY A 366 -7.46 36.23 21.25
C GLY A 366 -6.76 34.92 20.85
N SER A 367 -7.18 34.34 19.74
CA SER A 367 -6.57 33.11 19.22
C SER A 367 -5.22 33.40 18.55
N ARG A 368 -4.27 32.46 18.62
CA ARG A 368 -2.94 32.63 17.99
C ARG A 368 -3.06 32.78 16.47
N GLN A 369 -4.10 32.17 15.89
CA GLN A 369 -4.46 32.25 14.48
C GLN A 369 -4.85 33.68 14.08
N GLU A 370 -5.67 34.37 14.88
CA GLU A 370 -6.06 35.77 14.63
C GLU A 370 -4.86 36.72 14.71
N VAL A 371 -3.92 36.46 15.61
CA VAL A 371 -2.69 37.25 15.74
C VAL A 371 -1.81 37.08 14.49
N LEU A 372 -1.65 35.86 13.99
CA LEU A 372 -0.94 35.59 12.74
C LEU A 372 -1.62 36.28 11.55
N LYS A 373 -2.96 36.14 11.44
CA LYS A 373 -3.78 36.79 10.41
C LYS A 373 -3.53 38.30 10.39
N THR A 374 -3.64 38.94 11.55
CA THR A 374 -3.40 40.37 11.73
C THR A 374 -1.99 40.80 11.30
N ALA A 375 -0.97 39.97 11.54
CA ALA A 375 0.40 40.25 11.12
C ALA A 375 0.55 40.26 9.59
N ILE A 376 -0.08 39.31 8.91
CA ILE A 376 -0.07 39.21 7.45
C ILE A 376 -0.82 40.40 6.84
N SER A 377 -2.06 40.67 7.28
CA SER A 377 -2.88 41.77 6.75
C SER A 377 -2.19 43.12 6.90
N LYS A 378 -1.51 43.34 8.03
CA LYS A 378 -0.79 44.59 8.31
C LYS A 378 0.48 44.73 7.46
N GLY A 379 1.22 43.65 7.23
CA GLY A 379 2.34 43.64 6.28
C GLY A 379 1.89 44.03 4.88
N LEU A 380 0.83 43.39 4.37
CA LEU A 380 0.26 43.67 3.05
C LEU A 380 -0.29 45.09 2.93
N SER A 381 -1.01 45.56 3.95
CA SER A 381 -1.55 46.93 4.00
C SER A 381 -0.43 47.97 4.02
N LYS A 382 0.69 47.70 4.71
CA LYS A 382 1.83 48.61 4.76
C LYS A 382 2.51 48.76 3.40
N THR A 383 2.65 47.66 2.66
CA THR A 383 3.16 47.66 1.28
C THR A 383 2.28 48.50 0.37
N ARG A 384 0.95 48.42 0.55
CA ARG A 384 -0.03 49.23 -0.18
C ARG A 384 0.08 50.72 0.16
N GLU A 385 0.18 51.08 1.44
CA GLU A 385 0.36 52.47 1.90
C GLU A 385 1.60 53.14 1.27
N GLN A 386 2.71 52.40 1.21
CA GLN A 386 3.99 52.87 0.65
C GLN A 386 4.08 52.74 -0.88
N GLN A 387 3.04 52.20 -1.53
CA GLN A 387 2.99 51.95 -2.97
C GLN A 387 4.14 51.09 -3.52
N LEU A 388 4.62 50.13 -2.73
CA LEU A 388 5.73 49.25 -3.08
C LEU A 388 5.23 48.05 -3.90
N SER A 389 6.11 47.50 -4.73
CA SER A 389 5.76 46.44 -5.69
C SER A 389 5.97 45.03 -5.18
N SER A 390 6.64 44.83 -4.04
CA SER A 390 6.92 43.49 -3.52
C SER A 390 7.12 43.40 -2.01
N ILE A 391 6.79 42.24 -1.45
CA ILE A 391 6.94 41.92 -0.02
C ILE A 391 7.35 40.46 0.16
N ALA A 392 8.26 40.17 1.10
CA ALA A 392 8.69 38.81 1.41
C ALA A 392 8.43 38.45 2.88
N PHE A 393 7.73 37.32 3.08
CA PHE A 393 7.42 36.74 4.38
C PHE A 393 8.28 35.49 4.63
N PRO A 394 8.86 35.32 5.83
CA PRO A 394 9.24 33.99 6.31
C PRO A 394 7.97 33.21 6.71
N PRO A 395 8.06 31.88 6.96
CA PRO A 395 6.95 31.12 7.53
C PRO A 395 6.67 31.52 8.99
N LEU A 396 5.89 32.59 9.15
CA LEU A 396 5.59 33.27 10.42
C LEU A 396 4.73 32.39 11.34
N GLY A 397 5.02 32.42 12.64
CA GLY A 397 4.18 31.79 13.67
C GLY A 397 4.48 30.32 13.97
N ILE A 398 5.33 29.64 13.19
CA ILE A 398 5.73 28.26 13.50
C ILE A 398 6.46 28.20 14.85
N LYS A 399 7.55 28.98 14.98
CA LYS A 399 8.35 29.01 16.21
C LYS A 399 7.78 29.97 17.25
N ASP A 400 7.32 31.14 16.80
CA ASP A 400 6.90 32.24 17.69
C ASP A 400 5.50 32.05 18.29
N LEU A 401 4.58 31.40 17.57
CA LEU A 401 3.22 31.10 18.02
C LEU A 401 3.00 29.62 18.34
N HIS A 402 4.00 28.77 18.10
CA HIS A 402 3.93 27.31 18.25
C HIS A 402 2.79 26.68 17.45
N LEU A 403 2.54 27.18 16.24
CA LEU A 403 1.53 26.64 15.34
C LEU A 403 2.14 25.56 14.42
N PRO A 404 1.39 24.48 14.10
CA PRO A 404 1.79 23.49 13.10
C PRO A 404 2.03 24.10 11.71
N SER A 405 2.96 23.52 10.93
CA SER A 405 3.35 24.04 9.61
C SER A 405 2.20 24.06 8.59
N ASN A 406 1.30 23.07 8.64
CA ASN A 406 0.11 23.02 7.79
C ASN A 406 -0.90 24.11 8.13
N GLU A 407 -1.08 24.40 9.42
CA GLU A 407 -2.00 25.46 9.88
C GLU A 407 -1.45 26.85 9.54
N VAL A 408 -0.13 27.06 9.71
CA VAL A 408 0.53 28.30 9.28
C VAL A 408 0.42 28.50 7.76
N ALA A 409 0.67 27.44 6.98
CA ALA A 409 0.53 27.48 5.53
C ALA A 409 -0.90 27.85 5.11
N GLU A 410 -1.90 27.26 5.77
CA GLU A 410 -3.31 27.55 5.57
C GLU A 410 -3.65 29.02 5.83
N ILE A 411 -3.35 29.52 7.03
CA ILE A 411 -3.66 30.90 7.43
C ILE A 411 -2.94 31.91 6.53
N MET A 412 -1.65 31.70 6.26
CA MET A 412 -0.86 32.62 5.44
C MET A 412 -1.38 32.70 4.00
N VAL A 413 -1.61 31.55 3.36
CA VAL A 413 -2.08 31.54 1.97
C VAL A 413 -3.49 32.13 1.88
N GLU A 414 -4.42 31.73 2.76
CA GLU A 414 -5.80 32.23 2.74
C GLU A 414 -5.88 33.73 2.98
N GLU A 415 -5.10 34.27 3.93
CA GLU A 415 -5.11 35.70 4.21
C GLU A 415 -4.53 36.54 3.06
N ILE A 416 -3.47 36.04 2.41
CA ILE A 416 -2.90 36.71 1.23
C ILE A 416 -3.92 36.67 0.07
N MET A 417 -4.63 35.55 -0.12
CA MET A 417 -5.66 35.44 -1.15
C MET A 417 -6.86 36.35 -0.87
N HIS A 418 -7.32 36.41 0.39
CA HIS A 418 -8.37 37.33 0.81
C HIS A 418 -7.99 38.80 0.53
N PHE A 419 -6.75 39.19 0.85
CA PHE A 419 -6.24 40.52 0.52
C PHE A 419 -6.16 40.77 -1.00
N ALA A 420 -5.85 39.73 -1.79
CA ALA A 420 -5.81 39.81 -3.24
C ALA A 420 -7.20 40.08 -3.83
N GLU A 421 -8.25 39.45 -3.30
CA GLU A 421 -9.64 39.70 -3.75
C GLU A 421 -10.06 41.16 -3.58
N GLU A 422 -9.59 41.81 -2.51
CA GLU A 422 -9.87 43.23 -2.22
C GLU A 422 -8.93 44.22 -2.93
N GLN A 423 -7.89 43.73 -3.62
CA GLN A 423 -6.90 44.58 -4.26
C GLN A 423 -7.35 45.02 -5.65
N THR A 424 -7.25 46.33 -5.93
CA THR A 424 -7.51 46.89 -7.26
C THR A 424 -6.38 47.83 -7.69
N GLY A 425 -5.76 47.55 -8.85
CA GLY A 425 -5.09 48.57 -9.67
C GLY A 425 -3.55 48.55 -9.79
N LYS A 426 -2.78 48.01 -8.83
CA LYS A 426 -1.30 47.93 -8.92
C LYS A 426 -0.80 46.51 -8.70
N LYS A 427 0.20 46.11 -9.48
CA LYS A 427 0.87 44.82 -9.35
C LYS A 427 1.64 44.72 -8.04
N LEU A 428 1.42 43.63 -7.29
CA LEU A 428 2.11 43.33 -6.04
C LEU A 428 2.63 41.90 -6.05
N ASP A 429 3.94 41.71 -5.95
CA ASP A 429 4.56 40.39 -5.84
C ASP A 429 4.78 40.03 -4.36
N VAL A 430 4.12 38.98 -3.88
CA VAL A 430 4.24 38.47 -2.51
C VAL A 430 5.08 37.20 -2.53
N TYR A 431 6.14 37.15 -1.71
CA TYR A 431 7.00 35.98 -1.60
C TYR A 431 6.87 35.33 -0.23
N ILE A 432 6.71 34.00 -0.17
CA ILE A 432 6.90 33.21 1.05
C ILE A 432 8.23 32.48 0.90
N VAL A 433 9.22 32.85 1.70
CA VAL A 433 10.60 32.38 1.57
C VAL A 433 10.90 31.35 2.65
N ILE A 434 11.16 30.11 2.24
CA ILE A 434 11.35 28.96 3.13
C ILE A 434 12.78 28.45 2.97
N SER A 435 13.53 28.44 4.07
CA SER A 435 14.93 27.98 4.09
C SER A 435 15.01 26.47 3.79
N LEU A 436 16.12 26.06 3.17
CA LEU A 436 16.36 24.70 2.67
C LEU A 436 16.29 23.62 3.76
N ASP A 437 16.50 24.00 5.02
CA ASP A 437 16.45 23.09 6.17
C ASP A 437 15.02 22.68 6.57
N ASN A 438 13.97 23.30 5.98
CA ASN A 438 12.58 23.10 6.39
C ASN A 438 11.72 22.51 5.26
N ILE A 439 12.08 21.31 4.78
CA ILE A 439 11.36 20.61 3.70
C ILE A 439 9.89 20.40 4.04
N ASP A 440 9.58 19.96 5.27
CA ASP A 440 8.19 19.74 5.72
C ASP A 440 7.33 21.03 5.67
N VAL A 441 7.95 22.18 5.93
CA VAL A 441 7.27 23.49 5.85
C VAL A 441 7.04 23.84 4.39
N TYR A 442 8.04 23.65 3.53
CA TYR A 442 7.91 23.89 2.10
C TYR A 442 6.79 23.04 1.48
N GLU A 443 6.74 21.75 1.80
CA GLU A 443 5.68 20.85 1.33
C GLU A 443 4.28 21.29 1.79
N ALA A 444 4.14 21.75 3.04
CA ALA A 444 2.88 22.25 3.57
C ALA A 444 2.37 23.49 2.81
N PHE A 445 3.26 24.44 2.49
CA PHE A 445 2.91 25.63 1.71
C PHE A 445 2.57 25.28 0.25
N CYS A 446 3.36 24.42 -0.40
CA CYS A 446 3.07 23.97 -1.77
C CYS A 446 1.72 23.23 -1.85
N ALA A 447 1.44 22.33 -0.91
CA ALA A 447 0.17 21.60 -0.85
C ALA A 447 -1.03 22.55 -0.71
N LYS A 448 -0.93 23.57 0.16
CA LYS A 448 -2.00 24.56 0.33
C LYS A 448 -2.18 25.41 -0.92
N LEU A 449 -1.09 25.87 -1.54
CA LEU A 449 -1.15 26.68 -2.75
C LEU A 449 -1.84 25.92 -3.90
N MET A 450 -1.54 24.63 -4.06
CA MET A 450 -2.20 23.77 -5.05
C MET A 450 -3.69 23.60 -4.75
N SER A 451 -4.08 23.45 -3.48
CA SER A 451 -5.50 23.39 -3.08
C SER A 451 -6.28 24.65 -3.49
N VAL A 452 -5.66 25.83 -3.37
CA VAL A 452 -6.30 27.09 -3.78
C VAL A 452 -6.38 27.21 -5.30
N LYS A 453 -5.34 26.81 -6.04
CA LYS A 453 -5.35 26.82 -7.52
C LYS A 453 -6.51 26.01 -8.09
N ASN A 454 -6.68 24.77 -7.62
CA ASN A 454 -7.74 23.88 -8.10
C ASN A 454 -9.15 24.45 -7.83
N LYS A 455 -9.36 25.09 -6.67
CA LYS A 455 -10.65 25.76 -6.33
C LYS A 455 -10.96 26.97 -7.21
N SER A 456 -9.93 27.62 -7.77
CA SER A 456 -10.11 28.78 -8.66
C SER A 456 -10.48 28.37 -10.09
N GLU A 457 -10.00 27.22 -10.55
CA GLU A 457 -10.26 26.68 -11.90
C GLU A 457 -11.69 26.10 -12.02
N GLU A 458 -12.23 25.48 -10.97
CA GLU A 458 -13.62 24.97 -10.93
C GLU A 458 -14.70 26.07 -11.01
N LYS A 459 -14.36 27.32 -10.65
CA LYS A 459 -15.30 28.47 -10.73
C LYS A 459 -15.44 29.08 -12.13
N MET A 460 -14.56 28.74 -13.08
CA MET A 460 -14.57 29.32 -14.43
C MET A 460 -15.40 28.55 -15.46
N ASP A 461 -15.86 27.32 -15.17
CA ASP A 461 -16.48 26.43 -16.17
C ASP A 461 -18.03 26.40 -16.16
N CYS A 462 -18.68 27.32 -15.45
CA CYS A 462 -20.16 27.36 -15.33
C CYS A 462 -20.81 28.52 -16.12
N SER A 463 -20.46 28.72 -17.39
CA SER A 463 -21.11 29.77 -18.20
C SER A 463 -21.42 29.45 -19.66
N ASN A 464 -21.60 28.18 -20.05
CA ASN A 464 -22.17 27.84 -21.37
C ASN A 464 -23.03 26.58 -21.28
N ILE A 465 -24.30 26.74 -20.91
CA ILE A 465 -25.33 25.73 -21.20
C ILE A 465 -26.28 26.40 -22.18
N ASP A 466 -26.19 25.99 -23.45
CA ASP A 466 -27.30 26.12 -24.39
C ASP A 466 -27.59 24.75 -25.04
N THR A 467 -28.87 24.44 -25.00
CA THR A 467 -29.64 23.31 -25.52
C THR A 467 -29.30 22.85 -26.94
N MET A 468 -29.27 21.52 -27.18
CA MET A 468 -30.16 20.82 -28.13
C MET A 468 -29.94 19.29 -28.18
N GLU A 469 -31.02 18.57 -27.85
CA GLU A 469 -31.61 17.36 -28.46
C GLU A 469 -30.86 16.01 -28.58
N LEU A 470 -31.65 14.97 -28.24
CA LEU A 470 -31.36 13.55 -28.27
C LEU A 470 -31.00 13.01 -29.67
N GLN A 471 -30.12 12.02 -29.71
CA GLN A 471 -30.35 10.80 -30.48
C GLN A 471 -29.59 9.60 -29.91
N THR A 472 -30.36 8.53 -29.68
CA THR A 472 -29.96 7.17 -29.33
C THR A 472 -29.19 6.50 -30.46
N ASP A 473 -28.05 5.85 -30.19
CA ASP A 473 -27.93 4.38 -30.26
C ASP A 473 -26.49 3.84 -30.09
N VAL A 474 -26.43 2.71 -29.36
CA VAL A 474 -25.45 1.59 -29.44
C VAL A 474 -24.03 1.77 -28.86
N GLN A 475 -23.84 1.07 -27.73
CA GLN A 475 -22.64 0.37 -27.24
C GLN A 475 -21.26 1.01 -27.46
N THR A 476 -20.75 1.65 -26.41
CA THR A 476 -19.36 1.52 -25.95
C THR A 476 -19.30 1.89 -24.46
N SER A 477 -18.58 1.09 -23.69
CA SER A 477 -18.24 1.32 -22.28
C SER A 477 -17.62 2.71 -22.08
N PRO A 478 -17.92 3.43 -20.98
CA PRO A 478 -17.43 4.78 -20.80
C PRO A 478 -15.91 4.76 -20.61
N SER A 479 -15.21 5.37 -21.55
CA SER A 479 -13.83 5.80 -21.42
C SER A 479 -13.76 6.85 -20.30
N PHE A 480 -13.46 6.41 -19.08
CA PHE A 480 -13.16 7.31 -17.98
C PHE A 480 -11.90 8.12 -18.30
N GLU A 481 -12.04 9.44 -18.41
CA GLU A 481 -10.93 10.40 -18.36
C GLU A 481 -10.26 10.27 -16.99
N ARG A 482 -9.09 9.62 -16.94
CA ARG A 482 -8.37 9.29 -15.71
C ARG A 482 -7.34 10.37 -15.37
N ASN A 483 -7.73 11.40 -14.63
CA ASN A 483 -6.82 12.45 -14.16
C ASN A 483 -6.63 12.46 -12.62
N GLY A 484 -6.46 11.30 -11.97
CA GLY A 484 -6.18 11.23 -10.53
C GLY A 484 -5.70 9.85 -10.04
N PRO A 485 -5.12 9.74 -8.82
CA PRO A 485 -4.75 8.44 -8.26
C PRO A 485 -5.99 7.57 -8.02
N PHE A 486 -5.83 6.26 -8.14
CA PHE A 486 -6.93 5.31 -7.96
C PHE A 486 -6.46 4.04 -7.27
N VAL A 487 -7.39 3.36 -6.61
CA VAL A 487 -7.21 2.02 -6.09
C VAL A 487 -7.81 1.03 -7.08
N GLU A 488 -6.99 0.10 -7.53
CA GLU A 488 -7.41 -1.02 -8.38
C GLU A 488 -7.65 -2.24 -7.48
N LEU A 489 -8.89 -2.71 -7.46
CA LEU A 489 -9.27 -3.95 -6.79
C LEU A 489 -9.48 -5.03 -7.85
N ILE A 490 -8.79 -6.16 -7.69
CA ILE A 490 -8.88 -7.32 -8.57
C ILE A 490 -9.44 -8.48 -7.74
N GLY A 491 -10.48 -9.14 -8.26
CA GLY A 491 -11.26 -10.11 -7.52
C GLY A 491 -11.90 -11.15 -8.44
N ARG A 492 -12.38 -12.23 -7.82
CA ARG A 492 -12.96 -13.38 -8.53
C ARG A 492 -14.46 -13.24 -8.81
N SER A 493 -15.10 -12.18 -8.31
CA SER A 493 -16.51 -11.86 -8.57
C SER A 493 -16.81 -10.38 -8.31
N HIS A 494 -17.76 -9.85 -9.05
CA HIS A 494 -18.27 -8.49 -8.91
C HIS A 494 -18.73 -8.16 -7.49
N ASP A 495 -19.50 -9.06 -6.85
CA ASP A 495 -20.07 -8.84 -5.51
C ASP A 495 -19.00 -8.67 -4.44
N ILE A 496 -17.88 -9.40 -4.55
CA ILE A 496 -16.75 -9.27 -3.64
C ILE A 496 -16.05 -7.92 -3.86
N LEU A 497 -15.89 -7.51 -5.11
CA LEU A 497 -15.30 -6.22 -5.49
C LEU A 497 -16.16 -5.05 -5.01
N GLU A 498 -17.48 -5.11 -5.14
CA GLU A 498 -18.37 -4.05 -4.64
C GLU A 498 -18.37 -3.97 -3.12
N LYS A 499 -18.35 -5.09 -2.39
CA LYS A 499 -18.23 -5.08 -0.92
C LYS A 499 -16.89 -4.50 -0.45
N ALA A 500 -15.80 -4.91 -1.08
CA ALA A 500 -14.47 -4.38 -0.79
C ALA A 500 -14.35 -2.89 -1.17
N GLY A 501 -14.94 -2.52 -2.31
CA GLY A 501 -14.97 -1.15 -2.78
C GLY A 501 -15.80 -0.24 -1.90
N GLN A 502 -16.95 -0.70 -1.41
CA GLN A 502 -17.76 0.04 -0.46
C GLN A 502 -17.02 0.26 0.86
N TRP A 503 -16.38 -0.78 1.40
CA TRP A 503 -15.58 -0.64 2.62
C TRP A 503 -14.43 0.37 2.45
N LEU A 504 -13.80 0.40 1.27
CA LEU A 504 -12.77 1.39 0.97
C LEU A 504 -13.36 2.80 0.82
N ARG A 505 -14.52 2.95 0.16
CA ARG A 505 -15.25 4.23 0.06
C ARG A 505 -15.64 4.77 1.44
N ASP A 506 -16.02 3.91 2.38
CA ASP A 506 -16.32 4.32 3.76
C ASP A 506 -15.06 4.90 4.44
N ILE A 507 -13.87 4.34 4.19
CA ILE A 507 -12.59 4.90 4.68
C ILE A 507 -12.23 6.22 3.98
N ILE A 508 -12.46 6.30 2.67
CA ILE A 508 -12.19 7.52 1.89
C ILE A 508 -13.10 8.67 2.38
N SER A 509 -14.36 8.38 2.71
CA SER A 509 -15.34 9.38 3.16
C SER A 509 -14.96 10.11 4.46
N VAL A 510 -14.02 9.56 5.24
CA VAL A 510 -13.49 10.17 6.46
C VAL A 510 -12.82 11.53 6.20
N GLU A 511 -12.30 11.75 4.99
CA GLU A 511 -11.73 13.05 4.60
C GLU A 511 -12.75 14.19 4.71
N GLU A 512 -14.01 13.92 4.37
CA GLU A 512 -15.10 14.90 4.37
C GLU A 512 -15.86 14.92 5.70
N THR A 513 -16.05 13.75 6.32
CA THR A 513 -16.91 13.60 7.50
C THR A 513 -16.17 13.69 8.82
N GLY A 514 -14.86 13.43 8.84
CA GLY A 514 -14.09 13.29 10.08
C GLY A 514 -14.54 12.11 10.97
N GLN A 515 -15.38 11.22 10.44
CA GLN A 515 -16.01 10.14 11.20
C GLN A 515 -16.06 8.84 10.40
N ILE A 516 -15.86 7.70 11.07
CA ILE A 516 -16.10 6.37 10.50
C ILE A 516 -16.85 5.46 11.46
N VAL A 517 -17.69 4.59 10.92
CA VAL A 517 -18.39 3.55 11.67
C VAL A 517 -17.84 2.18 11.31
N ILE A 518 -17.15 1.54 12.24
CA ILE A 518 -16.64 0.18 12.07
C ILE A 518 -17.68 -0.79 12.63
N ARG A 519 -18.20 -1.66 11.76
CA ARG A 519 -19.13 -2.74 12.13
C ARG A 519 -18.40 -4.07 12.04
N ASN A 520 -18.22 -4.74 13.18
CA ASN A 520 -17.55 -6.03 13.25
C ASN A 520 -18.04 -6.82 14.46
N HIS A 521 -18.39 -8.10 14.26
CA HIS A 521 -18.91 -8.97 15.31
C HIS A 521 -17.92 -9.21 16.47
N ASN A 522 -16.61 -9.01 16.24
CA ASN A 522 -15.56 -9.14 17.26
C ASN A 522 -15.40 -7.89 18.14
N ILE A 523 -16.12 -6.79 17.87
CA ILE A 523 -16.07 -5.56 18.67
C ILE A 523 -16.46 -5.85 20.12
N LEU A 524 -17.45 -6.72 20.35
CA LEU A 524 -17.83 -7.14 21.70
C LEU A 524 -16.68 -7.79 22.47
N ASN A 525 -15.76 -8.51 21.81
CA ASN A 525 -14.60 -9.08 22.48
C ASN A 525 -13.53 -8.01 22.73
N LEU A 526 -13.36 -7.07 21.81
CA LEU A 526 -12.44 -5.93 21.93
C LEU A 526 -12.84 -5.00 23.10
N SER A 527 -14.12 -4.61 23.17
CA SER A 527 -14.68 -3.76 24.22
C SER A 527 -14.63 -4.42 25.61
N ASN A 528 -14.81 -5.74 25.70
CA ASN A 528 -14.85 -6.47 26.97
C ASN A 528 -13.47 -6.90 27.50
N VAL A 529 -12.46 -7.05 26.64
CA VAL A 529 -11.13 -7.60 27.00
C VAL A 529 -10.03 -6.54 26.95
N GLN A 530 -10.16 -5.50 26.12
CA GLN A 530 -9.10 -4.52 25.88
C GLN A 530 -9.54 -3.03 25.97
N PRO A 531 -10.33 -2.60 26.98
CA PRO A 531 -10.75 -1.20 27.11
C PRO A 531 -9.59 -0.22 27.32
N LEU A 532 -8.46 -0.71 27.86
CA LEU A 532 -7.24 0.09 28.04
C LEU A 532 -6.55 0.41 26.69
N GLU A 533 -6.60 -0.50 25.71
CA GLU A 533 -5.98 -0.28 24.40
C GLU A 533 -6.81 0.68 23.54
N LEU A 534 -8.15 0.57 23.57
CA LEU A 534 -9.03 1.56 22.95
C LEU A 534 -8.83 2.95 23.58
N SER A 535 -8.68 3.03 24.91
CA SER A 535 -8.35 4.28 25.60
C SER A 535 -6.97 4.82 25.22
N HIS A 536 -5.98 3.94 25.03
CA HIS A 536 -4.65 4.32 24.55
C HIS A 536 -4.70 4.84 23.11
N LEU A 537 -5.50 4.24 22.22
CA LEU A 537 -5.71 4.75 20.87
C LEU A 537 -6.36 6.15 20.88
N GLN A 538 -7.38 6.37 21.74
CA GLN A 538 -7.99 7.69 21.91
C GLN A 538 -6.96 8.75 22.34
N GLN A 539 -6.09 8.43 23.30
CA GLN A 539 -5.05 9.35 23.77
C GLN A 539 -3.91 9.54 22.76
N HIS A 540 -3.47 8.46 22.11
CA HIS A 540 -2.34 8.48 21.18
C HIS A 540 -2.67 9.22 19.88
N PHE A 541 -3.89 9.03 19.37
CA PHE A 541 -4.34 9.64 18.12
C PHE A 541 -5.21 10.90 18.33
N GLY A 542 -5.59 11.23 19.57
CA GLY A 542 -6.43 12.39 19.87
C GLY A 542 -7.85 12.28 19.29
N ILE A 543 -8.43 11.08 19.35
CA ILE A 543 -9.74 10.75 18.75
C ILE A 543 -10.74 10.34 19.82
N THR A 544 -12.03 10.41 19.48
CA THR A 544 -13.13 9.90 20.29
C THR A 544 -13.64 8.60 19.69
N ILE A 545 -13.82 7.56 20.51
CA ILE A 545 -14.38 6.27 20.12
C ILE A 545 -15.65 6.04 20.95
N LEU A 546 -16.80 5.96 20.28
CA LEU A 546 -18.11 5.68 20.87
C LEU A 546 -18.59 4.28 20.47
N GLU A 547 -19.14 3.53 21.42
CA GLU A 547 -19.71 2.21 21.15
C GLU A 547 -21.23 2.33 21.01
N SER A 548 -21.78 1.91 19.86
CA SER A 548 -23.21 1.86 19.62
C SER A 548 -23.68 0.40 19.46
N VAL A 549 -24.70 0.02 20.24
CA VAL A 549 -25.30 -1.32 20.22
C VAL A 549 -26.65 -1.22 19.51
N SER A 550 -26.78 -1.85 18.35
CA SER A 550 -28.03 -1.95 17.60
C SER A 550 -28.48 -3.40 17.48
N GLY A 551 -29.78 -3.65 17.22
CA GLY A 551 -30.35 -5.00 17.12
C GLY A 551 -29.70 -5.92 16.05
N ALA A 552 -28.86 -5.37 15.17
CA ALA A 552 -28.12 -6.09 14.13
C ALA A 552 -26.61 -6.27 14.42
N GLY A 553 -26.09 -5.74 15.54
CA GLY A 553 -24.68 -5.87 15.93
C GLY A 553 -24.11 -4.66 16.66
N THR A 554 -22.86 -4.78 17.11
CA THR A 554 -22.08 -3.74 17.79
C THR A 554 -21.23 -2.98 16.80
N ALA A 555 -21.19 -1.65 16.92
CA ALA A 555 -20.41 -0.76 16.08
C ALA A 555 -19.54 0.16 16.93
N LEU A 556 -18.38 0.54 16.39
CA LEU A 556 -17.53 1.59 16.92
C LEU A 556 -17.60 2.80 16.00
N GLU A 557 -18.04 3.92 16.54
CA GLU A 557 -18.02 5.22 15.89
C GLU A 557 -16.76 5.95 16.32
N ILE A 558 -15.92 6.32 15.35
CA ILE A 558 -14.64 7.00 15.60
C ILE A 558 -14.72 8.40 15.01
N GLU A 559 -14.41 9.42 15.80
CA GLU A 559 -14.46 10.82 15.41
C GLU A 559 -13.16 11.54 15.79
N GLY A 560 -12.67 12.40 14.89
CA GLY A 560 -11.46 13.19 15.12
C GLY A 560 -10.86 13.73 13.82
N SER A 561 -9.58 14.08 13.83
CA SER A 561 -8.93 14.51 12.59
C SER A 561 -8.90 13.37 11.56
N PRO A 562 -9.17 13.61 10.26
CA PRO A 562 -9.34 12.55 9.28
C PRO A 562 -8.16 11.55 9.21
N ARG A 563 -6.92 12.05 9.31
CA ARG A 563 -5.72 11.20 9.35
C ARG A 563 -5.71 10.29 10.58
N ALA A 564 -5.98 10.85 11.76
CA ALA A 564 -6.00 10.10 13.01
C ALA A 564 -7.13 9.06 13.03
N VAL A 565 -8.29 9.38 12.44
CA VAL A 565 -9.44 8.47 12.34
C VAL A 565 -9.15 7.30 11.41
N ILE A 566 -8.58 7.54 10.22
CA ILE A 566 -8.14 6.47 9.30
C ILE A 566 -7.08 5.59 9.98
N ASP A 567 -6.17 6.22 10.72
CA ASP A 567 -5.07 5.53 11.37
C ASP A 567 -5.55 4.59 12.47
N ALA A 568 -6.46 5.08 13.32
CA ALA A 568 -7.11 4.29 14.34
C ALA A 568 -8.06 3.25 13.75
N ALA A 569 -8.74 3.54 12.64
CA ALA A 569 -9.59 2.56 11.96
C ALA A 569 -8.78 1.35 11.48
N PHE A 570 -7.60 1.57 10.89
CA PHE A 570 -6.70 0.46 10.53
C PHE A 570 -6.17 -0.27 11.76
N ALA A 571 -5.79 0.44 12.82
CA ALA A 571 -5.34 -0.19 14.06
C ALA A 571 -6.44 -1.06 14.68
N ILE A 572 -7.68 -0.57 14.74
CA ILE A 572 -8.84 -1.28 15.28
C ILE A 572 -9.19 -2.47 14.39
N GLU A 573 -9.26 -2.33 13.06
CA GLU A 573 -9.49 -3.46 12.16
C GLU A 573 -8.39 -4.52 12.28
N PHE A 574 -7.14 -4.11 12.50
CA PHE A 574 -6.05 -5.04 12.81
C PHE A 574 -6.21 -5.71 14.17
N MET A 575 -6.62 -4.96 15.21
CA MET A 575 -6.91 -5.50 16.53
C MET A 575 -8.08 -6.48 16.49
N LEU A 576 -9.12 -6.19 15.69
CA LEU A 576 -10.24 -7.09 15.45
C LEU A 576 -9.81 -8.36 14.70
N GLN A 577 -8.72 -8.29 13.92
CA GLN A 577 -8.08 -9.47 13.31
C GLN A 577 -7.12 -10.21 14.25
N SER A 578 -6.54 -9.55 15.26
CA SER A 578 -5.60 -10.13 16.22
C SER A 578 -6.26 -10.65 17.49
N THR A 579 -7.39 -10.08 17.93
CA THR A 579 -8.30 -10.65 18.95
C THR A 579 -8.96 -11.92 18.46
N ALA A 580 -9.11 -12.11 17.14
CA ALA A 580 -9.41 -13.43 16.55
C ALA A 580 -8.25 -14.45 16.71
N LYS A 581 -7.06 -14.03 17.15
CA LYS A 581 -5.86 -14.86 17.39
C LYS A 581 -5.42 -14.94 18.85
N GLN A 582 -5.87 -14.06 19.75
CA GLN A 582 -5.50 -14.07 21.17
C GLN A 582 -6.66 -14.54 22.06
N GLU A 583 -6.66 -15.83 22.40
CA GLU A 583 -7.11 -16.32 23.71
C GLU A 583 -5.88 -16.90 24.45
N PRO A 584 -5.77 -16.74 25.78
CA PRO A 584 -4.49 -16.78 26.49
C PRO A 584 -3.93 -18.18 26.69
N LEU A 585 -2.69 -18.39 26.22
CA LEU A 585 -1.78 -19.41 26.72
C LEU A 585 -1.22 -18.95 28.08
N LYS A 586 -1.78 -19.44 29.18
CA LYS A 586 -0.98 -19.70 30.38
C LYS A 586 -0.43 -21.12 30.21
N MET A 587 0.81 -21.24 29.72
CA MET A 587 1.57 -22.48 29.79
C MET A 587 2.62 -22.35 30.89
N ASP A 588 2.53 -23.31 31.79
CA ASP A 588 3.36 -23.54 32.96
C ASP A 588 4.82 -23.73 32.56
N GLY A 589 5.72 -23.25 33.41
CA GLY A 589 7.16 -23.30 33.21
C GLY A 589 7.70 -24.70 33.39
N SER A 590 7.71 -25.51 32.33
CA SER A 590 8.56 -26.71 32.26
C SER A 590 8.68 -27.21 30.82
N LEU A 591 9.46 -26.53 29.97
CA LEU A 591 10.05 -27.19 28.79
C LEU A 591 11.26 -26.42 28.21
N GLU A 592 12.08 -25.83 29.08
CA GLU A 592 13.44 -25.40 28.74
C GLU A 592 14.45 -26.39 29.33
N SER A 593 14.41 -27.62 28.86
CA SER A 593 15.53 -28.53 29.00
C SER A 593 15.36 -29.62 27.96
N HIS A 594 16.40 -29.80 27.14
CA HIS A 594 16.49 -30.74 26.02
C HIS A 594 16.02 -30.15 24.69
N LEU A 595 16.89 -29.31 24.09
CA LEU A 595 17.49 -29.55 22.77
C LEU A 595 18.37 -28.34 22.38
N HIS A 596 19.55 -28.28 22.99
CA HIS A 596 20.69 -27.60 22.38
C HIS A 596 21.72 -28.66 22.03
N GLN A 597 21.92 -28.91 20.74
CA GLN A 597 23.25 -29.12 20.16
C GLN A 597 23.18 -29.04 18.62
N GLU A 598 23.79 -27.96 18.12
CA GLU A 598 24.55 -27.78 16.87
C GLU A 598 23.95 -28.11 15.49
N GLY A 599 24.04 -27.11 14.60
CA GLY A 599 24.06 -27.26 13.15
C GLY A 599 23.34 -26.14 12.40
N ASP A 600 24.10 -25.25 11.76
CA ASP A 600 23.62 -24.21 10.82
C ASP A 600 22.50 -24.68 9.88
N LEU A 601 21.42 -23.90 9.77
CA LEU A 601 20.66 -23.78 8.52
C LEU A 601 19.72 -22.54 8.52
N GLU A 602 19.88 -21.75 7.47
CA GLU A 602 18.99 -20.73 6.91
C GLU A 602 17.50 -20.87 7.27
N MET A 603 16.92 -19.86 7.92
CA MET A 603 15.48 -19.84 8.19
C MET A 603 14.71 -19.26 7.00
N THR A 604 14.61 -20.09 5.97
CA THR A 604 13.65 -19.97 4.88
C THR A 604 12.22 -20.02 5.44
N ASN A 605 11.37 -19.14 4.91
CA ASN A 605 9.94 -18.98 5.22
C ASN A 605 9.12 -20.18 4.69
N ARG A 606 9.32 -21.38 5.25
CA ARG A 606 8.59 -22.60 4.85
C ARG A 606 7.20 -22.60 5.50
N CYS A 607 6.15 -22.60 4.67
CA CYS A 607 4.78 -22.89 5.12
C CYS A 607 4.72 -24.24 5.86
N PHE A 608 4.26 -24.23 7.11
CA PHE A 608 4.19 -25.42 7.98
C PHE A 608 2.96 -26.33 7.73
N TYR A 609 2.17 -26.10 6.68
CA TYR A 609 1.03 -26.96 6.29
C TYR A 609 0.81 -26.92 4.77
N GLN A 610 0.24 -28.00 4.20
CA GLN A 610 -0.02 -28.16 2.78
C GLN A 610 -1.50 -28.45 2.54
N ILE A 611 -2.07 -27.81 1.52
CA ILE A 611 -3.42 -28.09 1.01
C ILE A 611 -3.26 -28.55 -0.44
N THR A 612 -3.79 -29.74 -0.75
CA THR A 612 -3.68 -30.34 -2.08
C THR A 612 -5.08 -30.58 -2.63
N PRO A 613 -5.47 -30.00 -3.77
CA PRO A 613 -6.75 -30.32 -4.41
C PRO A 613 -6.77 -31.79 -4.85
N ILE A 614 -7.90 -32.45 -4.67
CA ILE A 614 -8.14 -33.80 -5.17
C ILE A 614 -8.87 -33.68 -6.50
N GLU A 615 -8.23 -34.17 -7.56
CA GLU A 615 -8.79 -34.18 -8.89
C GLU A 615 -10.03 -35.07 -8.99
N SER A 616 -11.05 -34.60 -9.72
CA SER A 616 -12.39 -35.24 -9.79
C SER A 616 -12.39 -36.65 -10.39
N TYR A 617 -11.37 -37.01 -11.17
CA TYR A 617 -11.25 -38.34 -11.77
C TYR A 617 -10.76 -39.40 -10.78
N LEU A 618 -10.18 -39.01 -9.64
CA LEU A 618 -9.65 -39.92 -8.63
C LEU A 618 -10.77 -40.64 -7.87
N GLN A 619 -10.53 -41.90 -7.49
CA GLN A 619 -11.51 -42.71 -6.77
C GLN A 619 -11.88 -42.10 -5.40
N GLU A 620 -10.90 -41.50 -4.72
CA GLU A 620 -11.09 -40.78 -3.45
C GLU A 620 -12.09 -39.62 -3.58
N PHE A 621 -12.12 -38.92 -4.72
CA PHE A 621 -13.10 -37.88 -5.00
C PHE A 621 -14.50 -38.49 -5.21
N LYS A 622 -14.60 -39.49 -6.08
CA LYS A 622 -15.87 -40.16 -6.43
C LYS A 622 -16.56 -40.80 -5.22
N ASP A 623 -15.78 -41.39 -4.33
CA ASP A 623 -16.31 -42.02 -3.11
C ASP A 623 -16.92 -40.98 -2.16
N LYS A 624 -16.25 -39.83 -1.99
CA LYS A 624 -16.73 -38.71 -1.18
C LYS A 624 -17.90 -37.97 -1.82
N GLU A 625 -17.84 -37.76 -3.13
CA GLU A 625 -18.92 -37.18 -3.93
C GLU A 625 -20.21 -38.00 -3.74
N LYS A 626 -20.15 -39.32 -3.95
CA LYS A 626 -21.30 -40.21 -3.75
C LYS A 626 -21.84 -40.19 -2.31
N GLN A 627 -21.00 -39.97 -1.31
CA GLN A 627 -21.41 -39.85 0.09
C GLN A 627 -22.14 -38.52 0.35
N LEU A 628 -21.68 -37.42 -0.26
CA LEU A 628 -22.24 -36.07 -0.10
C LEU A 628 -23.46 -35.82 -1.00
N GLU A 629 -23.53 -36.44 -2.18
CA GLU A 629 -24.72 -36.48 -3.03
C GLU A 629 -25.87 -37.18 -2.33
N LYS A 630 -25.58 -38.31 -1.67
CA LYS A 630 -26.55 -38.93 -0.76
C LYS A 630 -26.95 -37.95 0.33
N ALA A 631 -26.16 -36.95 0.70
CA ALA A 631 -26.53 -35.91 1.63
C ALA A 631 -27.26 -34.69 1.02
N GLY A 632 -27.63 -34.74 -0.28
CA GLY A 632 -28.29 -33.62 -0.96
C GLY A 632 -27.34 -32.46 -1.31
N LEU A 633 -26.04 -32.74 -1.36
CA LEU A 633 -25.00 -31.77 -1.69
C LEU A 633 -24.34 -32.14 -3.02
N GLN A 634 -24.12 -31.14 -3.86
CA GLN A 634 -23.26 -31.27 -5.03
C GLN A 634 -21.85 -30.85 -4.63
N VAL A 635 -20.86 -31.72 -4.83
CA VAL A 635 -19.46 -31.39 -4.52
C VAL A 635 -18.87 -30.60 -5.68
N LEU A 636 -18.28 -29.46 -5.36
CA LEU A 636 -17.60 -28.59 -6.34
C LEU A 636 -16.08 -28.73 -6.22
N LYS A 637 -15.58 -28.91 -5.00
CA LYS A 637 -14.15 -28.99 -4.72
C LYS A 637 -13.87 -29.83 -3.47
N ILE A 638 -12.84 -30.67 -3.53
CA ILE A 638 -12.29 -31.40 -2.38
C ILE A 638 -10.81 -31.08 -2.27
N GLU A 639 -10.38 -30.67 -1.08
CA GLU A 639 -8.98 -30.34 -0.80
C GLU A 639 -8.50 -31.14 0.41
N LYS A 640 -7.40 -31.85 0.26
CA LYS A 640 -6.76 -32.61 1.33
C LYS A 640 -5.83 -31.72 2.12
N ILE A 641 -5.90 -31.82 3.45
CA ILE A 641 -5.14 -30.97 4.37
C ILE A 641 -4.08 -31.83 5.05
N HIS A 642 -2.83 -31.35 5.04
CA HIS A 642 -1.74 -31.95 5.79
C HIS A 642 -1.07 -30.87 6.67
N ASN A 643 -1.14 -31.05 7.98
CA ASN A 643 -0.54 -30.16 8.97
C ASN A 643 0.19 -30.98 10.04
N PRO A 644 1.52 -31.15 9.92
CA PRO A 644 2.30 -31.98 10.84
C PRO A 644 2.21 -31.58 12.32
N LEU A 645 2.00 -30.30 12.60
CA LEU A 645 1.90 -29.78 13.96
C LEU A 645 0.57 -30.18 14.60
N LEU A 646 -0.54 -30.00 13.88
CA LEU A 646 -1.87 -30.44 14.34
C LEU A 646 -1.94 -31.95 14.45
N GLU A 647 -1.34 -32.67 13.51
CA GLU A 647 -1.25 -34.13 13.55
C GLU A 647 -0.49 -34.60 14.80
N SER A 648 0.65 -33.98 15.10
CA SER A 648 1.44 -34.30 16.31
C SER A 648 0.66 -34.04 17.59
N ALA A 649 -0.07 -32.93 17.69
CA ALA A 649 -0.92 -32.62 18.84
C ALA A 649 -2.07 -33.63 18.98
N PHE A 650 -2.75 -33.93 17.89
CA PHE A 650 -3.83 -34.92 17.81
C PHE A 650 -3.36 -36.31 18.26
N GLN A 651 -2.21 -36.78 17.77
CA GLN A 651 -1.66 -38.10 18.14
C GLN A 651 -1.28 -38.20 19.62
N ARG A 652 -0.90 -37.09 20.28
CA ARG A 652 -0.66 -37.09 21.73
C ARG A 652 -1.96 -37.28 22.50
N VAL A 653 -3.01 -36.55 22.12
CA VAL A 653 -4.33 -36.63 22.76
C VAL A 653 -4.97 -38.00 22.52
N LYS A 654 -4.90 -38.51 21.29
CA LYS A 654 -5.37 -39.84 20.91
C LYS A 654 -4.76 -40.94 21.78
N ARG A 655 -3.42 -41.01 21.86
CA ARG A 655 -2.73 -42.00 22.72
C ARG A 655 -3.11 -41.91 24.19
N ARG A 656 -3.28 -40.68 24.72
CA ARG A 656 -3.71 -40.46 26.12
C ARG A 656 -5.13 -40.95 26.39
N ILE A 657 -6.05 -40.80 25.43
CA ILE A 657 -7.44 -41.25 25.56
C ILE A 657 -7.54 -42.77 25.33
N GLU A 658 -6.84 -43.32 24.35
CA GLU A 658 -6.78 -44.76 24.07
C GLU A 658 -6.21 -45.55 25.24
N GLY A 659 -5.12 -45.06 25.85
CA GLY A 659 -4.53 -45.68 27.04
C GLY A 659 -5.47 -45.72 28.26
N ARG A 660 -6.49 -44.85 28.30
CA ARG A 660 -7.51 -44.82 29.37
C ARG A 660 -8.77 -45.64 29.05
N ASN A 661 -8.96 -46.05 27.79
CA ASN A 661 -10.15 -46.70 27.25
C ASN A 661 -9.75 -47.94 26.44
N THR A 662 -9.17 -48.94 27.11
CA THR A 662 -8.66 -50.15 26.48
C THR A 662 -9.78 -50.97 25.81
N GLY A 663 -9.69 -51.17 24.49
CA GLY A 663 -10.54 -52.09 23.74
C GLY A 663 -11.72 -51.48 22.96
N MET A 664 -11.88 -50.15 22.92
CA MET A 664 -12.93 -49.48 22.11
C MET A 664 -12.35 -48.46 21.13
N PRO A 665 -12.94 -48.30 19.91
CA PRO A 665 -12.57 -47.22 19.00
C PRO A 665 -12.93 -45.87 19.63
N VAL A 666 -11.93 -44.99 19.81
CA VAL A 666 -12.13 -43.67 20.45
C VAL A 666 -12.23 -42.51 19.44
N CYS A 667 -12.08 -42.77 18.15
CA CYS A 667 -12.10 -41.79 17.08
C CYS A 667 -13.31 -41.97 16.15
N HIS A 668 -13.86 -40.85 15.69
CA HIS A 668 -14.91 -40.80 14.68
C HIS A 668 -14.50 -39.87 13.54
N ARG A 669 -14.90 -40.19 12.31
CA ARG A 669 -14.90 -39.22 11.20
C ARG A 669 -16.19 -38.43 11.24
N LEU A 670 -16.07 -37.13 11.42
CA LEU A 670 -17.20 -36.23 11.61
C LEU A 670 -17.04 -34.96 10.77
N TYR A 671 -18.14 -34.23 10.60
CA TYR A 671 -18.19 -33.03 9.78
C TYR A 671 -18.42 -31.77 10.62
N HIS A 672 -17.79 -30.68 10.21
CA HIS A 672 -17.94 -29.36 10.83
C HIS A 672 -18.17 -28.31 9.75
N HIS A 673 -19.27 -27.57 9.83
CA HIS A 673 -19.53 -26.45 8.94
C HIS A 673 -18.73 -25.23 9.40
N VAL A 674 -18.05 -24.57 8.47
CA VAL A 674 -17.19 -23.42 8.76
C VAL A 674 -17.50 -22.35 7.72
N PRO A 675 -17.88 -21.12 8.13
CA PRO A 675 -18.04 -20.01 7.19
C PRO A 675 -16.76 -19.83 6.36
N ALA A 676 -16.91 -19.53 5.06
CA ALA A 676 -15.80 -19.53 4.10
C ALA A 676 -14.58 -18.71 4.57
N GLN A 677 -14.82 -17.57 5.24
CA GLN A 677 -13.79 -16.69 5.80
C GLN A 677 -12.86 -17.36 6.85
N TYR A 678 -13.29 -18.43 7.51
CA TYR A 678 -12.50 -19.13 8.54
C TYR A 678 -11.83 -20.42 8.04
N CYS A 679 -12.09 -20.86 6.80
CA CYS A 679 -11.55 -22.13 6.28
C CYS A 679 -10.01 -22.17 6.31
N SER A 680 -9.34 -21.10 5.87
CA SER A 680 -7.88 -21.01 5.90
C SER A 680 -7.32 -21.12 7.33
N LEU A 681 -8.03 -20.55 8.31
CA LEU A 681 -7.60 -20.53 9.70
C LEU A 681 -7.73 -21.90 10.37
N VAL A 682 -8.78 -22.68 10.02
CA VAL A 682 -8.93 -24.07 10.47
C VAL A 682 -7.79 -24.95 9.94
N CYS A 683 -7.40 -24.79 8.66
CA CYS A 683 -6.26 -25.53 8.09
C CYS A 683 -4.93 -25.22 8.81
N LYS A 684 -4.75 -23.97 9.25
CA LYS A 684 -3.52 -23.52 9.90
C LYS A 684 -3.46 -23.84 11.40
N THR A 685 -4.57 -23.64 12.11
CA THR A 685 -4.59 -23.59 13.59
C THR A 685 -5.50 -24.64 14.24
N GLY A 686 -6.22 -25.44 13.45
CA GLY A 686 -7.19 -26.41 13.93
C GLY A 686 -8.55 -25.80 14.25
N PHE A 687 -9.48 -26.61 14.73
CA PHE A 687 -10.83 -26.17 15.03
C PHE A 687 -10.89 -25.30 16.29
N GLN A 688 -11.75 -24.28 16.27
CA GLN A 688 -12.02 -23.43 17.42
C GLN A 688 -13.52 -23.29 17.63
N LYS A 689 -13.90 -23.06 18.88
CA LYS A 689 -15.30 -22.89 19.29
C LYS A 689 -15.95 -21.70 18.58
N THR A 690 -15.19 -20.64 18.35
CA THR A 690 -15.62 -19.39 17.69
C THR A 690 -16.10 -19.59 16.25
N TYR A 691 -15.71 -20.69 15.59
CA TYR A 691 -16.18 -21.01 14.24
C TYR A 691 -17.55 -21.70 14.23
N SER A 692 -18.05 -22.10 15.40
CA SER A 692 -19.39 -22.70 15.57
C SER A 692 -20.43 -21.60 15.74
N SER A 693 -21.60 -21.75 15.11
CA SER A 693 -22.67 -20.75 15.22
C SER A 693 -23.16 -20.63 16.68
N SER A 694 -23.32 -19.39 17.17
CA SER A 694 -23.61 -19.09 18.59
C SER A 694 -24.98 -19.60 19.08
N GLN A 695 -25.86 -20.00 18.16
CA GLN A 695 -27.20 -20.50 18.46
C GLN A 695 -27.23 -22.01 18.80
N ASP A 696 -26.13 -22.75 18.56
CA ASP A 696 -26.05 -24.20 18.69
C ASP A 696 -25.52 -24.72 20.04
N GLN A 697 -25.22 -23.85 21.01
CA GLN A 697 -24.61 -24.25 22.30
C GLN A 697 -25.56 -25.01 23.25
N LYS A 698 -26.46 -25.84 22.72
CA LYS A 698 -27.47 -26.61 23.45
C LYS A 698 -26.87 -27.71 24.32
N TYR A 699 -25.72 -28.27 23.92
CA TYR A 699 -25.11 -29.44 24.55
C TYR A 699 -23.80 -29.13 25.29
N GLY A 700 -23.36 -27.87 25.29
CA GLY A 700 -22.18 -27.40 25.99
C GLY A 700 -21.41 -26.34 25.21
N ALA A 701 -20.50 -25.67 25.91
CA ALA A 701 -19.69 -24.57 25.42
C ALA A 701 -18.41 -25.09 24.71
N GLY A 702 -18.55 -26.03 23.78
CA GLY A 702 -17.45 -26.69 23.05
C GLY A 702 -17.56 -26.58 21.51
N ILE A 703 -16.78 -27.39 20.79
CA ILE A 703 -16.71 -27.44 19.32
C ILE A 703 -17.60 -28.57 18.81
N TYR A 704 -18.52 -28.26 17.90
CA TYR A 704 -19.60 -29.15 17.48
C TYR A 704 -19.28 -29.90 16.19
N PHE A 705 -19.35 -31.22 16.21
CA PHE A 705 -19.14 -32.06 15.04
C PHE A 705 -20.38 -32.93 14.79
N LYS A 706 -20.81 -33.04 13.53
CA LYS A 706 -21.98 -33.83 13.13
C LYS A 706 -21.56 -35.09 12.39
N LYS A 707 -22.22 -36.20 12.68
CA LYS A 707 -22.00 -37.48 12.00
C LYS A 707 -22.54 -37.47 10.56
N ASN A 708 -23.66 -36.77 10.34
CA ASN A 708 -24.33 -36.71 9.03
C ASN A 708 -24.27 -35.29 8.44
N PRO A 709 -23.67 -35.11 7.24
CA PRO A 709 -23.58 -33.80 6.59
C PRO A 709 -24.94 -33.22 6.19
N ARG A 710 -26.00 -34.03 5.99
CA ARG A 710 -27.38 -33.54 5.73
C ARG A 710 -27.86 -32.57 6.81
N LYS A 711 -27.53 -32.85 8.07
CA LYS A 711 -27.96 -32.04 9.22
C LYS A 711 -27.14 -30.77 9.38
N LEU A 712 -26.05 -30.58 8.64
CA LEU A 712 -25.36 -29.29 8.58
C LEU A 712 -26.21 -28.28 7.78
N ILE A 713 -26.92 -28.77 6.76
CA ILE A 713 -27.71 -27.98 5.80
C ILE A 713 -29.04 -27.49 6.38
N ALA A 714 -29.67 -28.28 7.26
CA ALA A 714 -30.96 -27.93 7.86
C ALA A 714 -30.90 -26.60 8.62
N ASP A 715 -29.77 -26.29 9.23
CA ASP A 715 -29.53 -25.04 9.97
C ASP A 715 -29.11 -23.88 9.03
N THR A 716 -28.68 -24.20 7.80
CA THR A 716 -28.25 -23.22 6.77
C THR A 716 -29.44 -22.70 5.95
N ARG A 717 -30.50 -23.51 5.79
CA ARG A 717 -31.70 -23.15 4.98
C ARG A 717 -32.51 -21.96 5.52
N GLU A 718 -32.48 -21.71 6.83
CA GLU A 718 -33.18 -20.56 7.45
C GLU A 718 -32.41 -19.23 7.34
N LYS A 719 -31.17 -19.24 6.84
CA LYS A 719 -30.25 -18.08 6.91
C LYS A 719 -29.59 -17.66 5.60
N CYS A 720 -29.91 -18.29 4.47
CA CYS A 720 -29.31 -17.94 3.18
C CYS A 720 -30.12 -16.87 2.44
N GLU A 721 -29.79 -15.61 2.71
CA GLU A 721 -29.84 -14.59 1.65
C GLU A 721 -28.48 -14.64 0.92
N MET A 722 -28.51 -15.10 -0.35
CA MET A 722 -27.53 -14.82 -1.41
C MET A 722 -26.12 -15.50 -1.41
N ASP A 723 -25.85 -16.55 -0.63
CA ASP A 723 -24.62 -17.37 -0.81
C ASP A 723 -24.97 -18.84 -1.11
N HIS A 724 -24.67 -19.33 -2.32
CA HIS A 724 -25.01 -20.69 -2.78
C HIS A 724 -23.94 -21.77 -2.46
N LEU A 725 -22.82 -21.39 -1.80
CA LEU A 725 -21.67 -22.26 -1.55
C LEU A 725 -21.55 -22.60 -0.05
N ILE A 726 -21.46 -23.89 0.25
CA ILE A 726 -21.33 -24.46 1.60
C ILE A 726 -19.91 -25.01 1.77
N CYS A 727 -19.16 -24.46 2.73
CA CYS A 727 -17.84 -24.96 3.11
C CYS A 727 -17.94 -25.83 4.37
N MET A 728 -17.44 -27.06 4.30
CA MET A 728 -17.40 -27.97 5.44
C MET A 728 -16.09 -28.74 5.52
N PHE A 729 -15.68 -29.08 6.74
CA PHE A 729 -14.51 -29.92 6.99
C PHE A 729 -14.94 -31.32 7.35
N GLU A 730 -14.25 -32.31 6.80
CA GLU A 730 -14.21 -33.66 7.34
C GLU A 730 -12.99 -33.79 8.25
N ALA A 731 -13.22 -34.18 9.49
CA ALA A 731 -12.20 -34.27 10.54
C ALA A 731 -12.17 -35.66 11.18
N GLU A 732 -10.99 -36.08 11.62
CA GLU A 732 -10.88 -37.17 12.60
C GLU A 732 -10.98 -36.56 13.99
N VAL A 733 -11.90 -37.05 14.81
CA VAL A 733 -12.21 -36.50 16.13
C VAL A 733 -12.11 -37.59 17.18
N VAL A 734 -11.28 -37.38 18.20
CA VAL A 734 -11.13 -38.27 19.36
C VAL A 734 -12.26 -37.95 20.35
N THR A 735 -13.34 -38.70 20.28
CA THR A 735 -14.53 -38.52 21.13
C THR A 735 -14.38 -39.20 22.48
N GLY A 736 -13.58 -40.27 22.57
CA GLY A 736 -13.36 -41.03 23.80
C GLY A 736 -14.66 -41.46 24.49
N SER A 737 -14.66 -41.44 25.82
CA SER A 737 -15.88 -41.65 26.61
C SER A 737 -16.78 -40.41 26.56
N TYR A 738 -18.08 -40.59 26.38
CA TYR A 738 -19.02 -39.48 26.27
C TYR A 738 -20.28 -39.66 27.11
N THR A 739 -20.96 -38.54 27.38
CA THR A 739 -22.25 -38.49 28.06
C THR A 739 -23.18 -37.45 27.44
N ARG A 740 -24.43 -37.38 27.89
CA ARG A 740 -25.40 -36.41 27.36
C ARG A 740 -24.97 -34.99 27.69
N GLY A 741 -24.96 -34.13 26.67
CA GLY A 741 -24.59 -32.73 26.80
C GLY A 741 -25.65 -31.85 27.47
N ASN A 742 -25.20 -30.73 28.02
CA ASN A 742 -26.03 -29.71 28.67
C ASN A 742 -25.45 -28.33 28.36
N ARG A 743 -26.33 -27.36 28.10
CA ARG A 743 -25.98 -25.96 27.83
C ARG A 743 -25.08 -25.34 28.91
N SER A 744 -25.17 -25.77 30.17
CA SER A 744 -24.34 -25.25 31.26
C SER A 744 -22.91 -25.79 31.28
N TYR A 745 -22.57 -26.79 30.48
CA TYR A 745 -21.24 -27.41 30.50
C TYR A 745 -20.21 -26.53 29.78
N VAL A 746 -19.22 -26.04 30.52
CA VAL A 746 -18.01 -25.38 29.98
C VAL A 746 -16.85 -26.35 29.78
N ALA A 747 -16.94 -27.53 30.39
CA ALA A 747 -16.05 -28.68 30.24
C ALA A 747 -16.88 -29.97 30.38
N PRO A 748 -16.39 -31.14 29.95
CA PRO A 748 -17.10 -32.40 30.15
C PRO A 748 -17.34 -32.67 31.64
N PRO A 749 -18.48 -33.29 32.03
CA PRO A 749 -18.76 -33.61 33.42
C PRO A 749 -17.90 -34.77 33.95
N LEU A 750 -17.87 -34.95 35.28
CA LEU A 750 -17.17 -36.06 35.95
C LEU A 750 -17.89 -37.40 35.70
N ILE A 751 -17.13 -38.45 35.42
CA ILE A 751 -17.60 -39.84 35.32
C ILE A 751 -17.95 -40.37 36.71
N ASN A 752 -17.15 -40.01 37.72
CA ASN A 752 -17.30 -40.41 39.11
C ASN A 752 -16.66 -39.34 40.01
N ALA A 753 -17.37 -38.91 41.06
CA ALA A 753 -16.89 -37.93 42.04
C ALA A 753 -15.62 -38.39 42.80
N SER A 754 -15.35 -39.69 42.91
CA SER A 754 -14.21 -40.25 43.65
C SER A 754 -12.93 -40.43 42.81
N SER A 755 -12.99 -40.34 41.48
CA SER A 755 -11.83 -40.58 40.60
C SER A 755 -11.29 -39.32 39.92
N MET A 756 -11.94 -38.16 40.11
CA MET A 756 -11.66 -36.89 39.40
C MET A 756 -11.59 -37.02 37.86
N LYS A 757 -12.10 -38.13 37.29
CA LYS A 757 -12.03 -38.41 35.85
C LYS A 757 -13.21 -37.76 35.14
N LEU A 758 -12.93 -36.88 34.18
CA LEU A 758 -13.93 -36.28 33.30
C LEU A 758 -14.23 -37.20 32.11
N TYR A 759 -15.42 -37.08 31.54
CA TYR A 759 -15.71 -37.58 30.20
C TYR A 759 -14.81 -36.87 29.17
N ASP A 760 -14.60 -37.47 28.01
CA ASP A 760 -13.73 -36.91 26.95
C ASP A 760 -14.53 -36.03 25.96
N SER A 761 -15.83 -36.27 25.81
CA SER A 761 -16.75 -35.43 25.01
C SER A 761 -18.20 -35.52 25.51
N VAL A 762 -19.10 -34.72 24.95
CA VAL A 762 -20.54 -34.83 25.19
C VAL A 762 -21.33 -34.95 23.89
N VAL A 763 -22.51 -35.57 23.95
CA VAL A 763 -23.32 -35.90 22.77
C VAL A 763 -24.78 -35.47 22.94
N ASP A 764 -25.51 -35.38 21.82
CA ASP A 764 -26.95 -35.13 21.83
C ASP A 764 -27.76 -36.31 22.39
N ASP A 765 -27.38 -37.54 22.02
CA ASP A 765 -27.97 -38.80 22.48
C ASP A 765 -26.88 -39.85 22.78
N ILE A 766 -26.95 -40.53 23.93
CA ILE A 766 -25.93 -41.48 24.39
C ILE A 766 -26.00 -42.82 23.62
N HIS A 767 -27.18 -43.19 23.11
CA HIS A 767 -27.38 -44.47 22.42
C HIS A 767 -27.14 -44.35 20.91
N ASN A 768 -27.50 -43.21 20.31
CA ASN A 768 -27.25 -42.95 18.90
C ASN A 768 -26.78 -41.51 18.67
N PRO A 769 -25.50 -41.21 18.99
CA PRO A 769 -24.97 -39.86 18.90
C PRO A 769 -24.86 -39.41 17.44
N GLU A 770 -25.49 -38.28 17.15
CA GLU A 770 -25.43 -37.62 15.85
C GLU A 770 -24.60 -36.33 15.91
N ILE A 771 -24.49 -35.74 17.10
CA ILE A 771 -23.68 -34.56 17.40
C ILE A 771 -22.70 -34.93 18.51
N PHE A 772 -21.43 -34.62 18.28
CA PHE A 772 -20.37 -34.72 19.28
C PHE A 772 -19.82 -33.33 19.57
N VAL A 773 -19.63 -33.01 20.84
CA VAL A 773 -19.07 -31.75 21.29
C VAL A 773 -17.79 -32.04 22.08
N ILE A 774 -16.68 -31.54 21.56
CA ILE A 774 -15.36 -31.63 22.21
C ILE A 774 -15.00 -30.29 22.86
N PHE A 775 -14.19 -30.33 23.92
CA PHE A 775 -13.79 -29.14 24.66
C PHE A 775 -12.29 -28.84 24.58
N ASN A 776 -11.50 -29.79 24.06
CA ASN A 776 -10.11 -29.56 23.68
C ASN A 776 -9.97 -29.62 22.16
N LYS A 777 -9.54 -28.52 21.53
CA LYS A 777 -9.31 -28.43 20.08
C LYS A 777 -8.33 -29.47 19.53
N GLU A 778 -7.38 -29.92 20.34
CA GLU A 778 -6.41 -30.95 19.95
C GLU A 778 -7.04 -32.34 19.79
N GLN A 779 -8.32 -32.53 20.18
CA GLN A 779 -9.07 -33.76 19.91
C GLN A 779 -9.53 -33.86 18.45
N ALA A 780 -9.37 -32.84 17.61
CA ALA A 780 -9.83 -32.86 16.21
C ALA A 780 -8.72 -32.50 15.23
N LEU A 781 -8.60 -33.32 14.17
CA LEU A 781 -7.66 -33.12 13.08
C LEU A 781 -8.43 -32.89 11.77
N PRO A 782 -8.31 -31.71 11.12
CA PRO A 782 -8.91 -31.50 9.81
C PRO A 782 -8.20 -32.35 8.75
N LEU A 783 -8.97 -33.11 7.96
CA LEU A 783 -8.44 -33.98 6.92
C LEU A 783 -8.78 -33.48 5.51
N TYR A 784 -10.01 -33.00 5.33
CA TYR A 784 -10.48 -32.49 4.04
C TYR A 784 -11.30 -31.21 4.22
N LEU A 785 -11.10 -30.26 3.31
CA LEU A 785 -12.00 -29.14 3.07
C LEU A 785 -12.87 -29.47 1.85
N LEU A 786 -14.19 -29.42 2.04
CA LEU A 786 -15.20 -29.74 1.06
C LEU A 786 -15.98 -28.46 0.73
N THR A 787 -16.00 -28.07 -0.55
CA THR A 787 -16.83 -26.98 -1.05
C THR A 787 -17.98 -27.58 -1.85
N CYS A 788 -19.21 -27.30 -1.44
CA CYS A 788 -20.41 -27.90 -2.01
C CYS A 788 -21.48 -26.85 -2.32
N SER A 789 -22.45 -27.20 -3.16
CA SER A 789 -23.71 -26.46 -3.35
C SER A 789 -24.91 -27.35 -3.04
N LEU A 790 -26.10 -26.76 -2.94
CA LEU A 790 -27.35 -27.50 -2.69
C LEU A 790 -27.91 -28.12 -3.98
N LEU A 791 -28.27 -29.41 -3.94
CA LEU A 791 -29.02 -30.05 -5.01
C LEU A 791 -30.52 -29.68 -4.88
N TRP A 792 -31.02 -28.81 -5.75
CA TRP A 792 -32.46 -28.49 -5.81
C TRP A 792 -33.25 -29.63 -6.46
N SER A 793 -34.43 -29.95 -5.91
CA SER A 793 -35.34 -30.90 -6.54
C SER A 793 -35.92 -30.32 -7.85
N PRO A 794 -36.24 -31.15 -8.85
CA PRO A 794 -36.76 -30.70 -10.15
C PRO A 794 -37.96 -29.75 -10.05
N ASP A 795 -38.83 -29.94 -9.05
CA ASP A 795 -40.03 -29.11 -8.84
C ASP A 795 -39.74 -27.68 -8.37
N GLN A 796 -38.53 -27.37 -7.89
CA GLN A 796 -38.15 -26.04 -7.41
C GLN A 796 -37.45 -25.18 -8.48
N LYS A 797 -37.02 -25.79 -9.60
CA LYS A 797 -36.45 -25.07 -10.75
C LYS A 797 -37.50 -24.29 -11.53
N ALA A 798 -38.77 -24.69 -11.48
CA ALA A 798 -39.85 -24.06 -12.24
C ALA A 798 -40.31 -22.70 -11.67
N SER A 799 -39.95 -22.36 -10.42
CA SER A 799 -40.35 -21.12 -9.74
C SER A 799 -39.32 -19.99 -9.83
N LEU A 800 -38.20 -20.19 -10.54
CA LEU A 800 -37.08 -19.23 -10.63
C LEU A 800 -36.81 -18.73 -12.06
N GLU A 801 -37.56 -19.17 -13.07
CA GLU A 801 -37.50 -18.54 -14.40
C GLU A 801 -38.47 -17.36 -14.46
N PRO A 802 -38.02 -16.13 -14.80
CA PRO A 802 -38.92 -15.04 -15.07
C PRO A 802 -39.73 -15.36 -16.33
N SER A 803 -41.05 -15.30 -16.21
CA SER A 803 -41.97 -15.42 -17.35
C SER A 803 -41.61 -14.38 -18.41
N SER A 804 -41.32 -14.89 -19.60
CA SER A 804 -40.93 -14.22 -20.85
C SER A 804 -41.58 -12.87 -21.13
#